data_AF-A0A1Q7DAU7-F1
#
_entry.id   AF-A0A1Q7DAU7-F1
#
_cell.length_a   1.000
_cell.length_b   1.000
_cell.length_c   1.000
_cell.angle_alpha   90.00
_cell.angle_beta   90.00
_cell.angle_gamma   90.00
#
_symmetry.space_group_name_H-M   'P 1'
#
loop_
_entity.id
_entity.type
_entity.pdbx_description
1 polymer ?
#
loop_
_entity_poly.entity_id
_entity_poly.type
_entity_poly.pdbx_seq_one_letter_code
_entity_poly.pdbx_strand_id
1 'polypeptide(L)'
;MQEGQAIVLIALLILVLFGMLGLAIDSGRGYVDRRDQQTAVDAAALAAGDWYENFQDLNGTVVPRSVALYESDLRIYTGIATSNHTFALVGANGNLPQDTYTYTFAGSYSLVIVATDTQFNGYEFQFTSNHQLPLAFIQIFGGARTVPIAATATSIVGNQRQTPALLTLSNGNCATILTGAAQLTVLGDVYTNGTACVDSNLHEAGNCYGGAGSNCSVAQYWCYNSTPGFVPYAPRPGCDFGDTYGMAVVPAPTLPDPGYLAPSTGYYTLNQGYNQDNRGTWTEMYPGHYGTFHLSGGSASCAFLNGGVYTWTNGYQSDANGSLLSNELKAPDEQLATAPGRTNVANPQFWDMNGTNCAGHFTVTNSAVGQTVLLLPTCTDLSPVAPANCHSGVSDTQSRNNKWGVEVTSVRYDRFLDSTISSACLAAPGCRRESAPSECKLTPNAVVGGLHSPSNIGISVNITQNVPGAQYYNVYLNPAGCDGNQQNFGWVGRYDAPGFVNGSPVGPYPSGAPWTLGAAAPGVPPVAGATVYDINDRLIPNPSTTCFAQTRSINCAPPDDEVPAQCFSNCPPPANLLSQENAPMSLQYPPYTGGDVANENYCQISPNPGNPIAPCQSALITPGAVQFYFPNGSCMDQNSQGATYVYGGEQYNWIVIYAPASNNCSNSMNGGASTQYIGTIYTPGQDWTINGGNRSPLAGQVIAYTAKVAGSAAVGIDFNPNYAPAPPAARLIN
;
A
#
# COMPACT_ATOMS: atom_id res chain seq x y z
N MET A 1 -30.99 -67.85 -56.49
CA MET A 1 -31.40 -66.47 -56.18
C MET A 1 -30.46 -65.74 -55.20
N GLN A 2 -29.22 -66.21 -54.96
CA GLN A 2 -28.32 -65.62 -53.95
C GLN A 2 -27.08 -64.91 -54.53
N GLU A 3 -26.69 -65.15 -55.79
CA GLU A 3 -25.47 -64.50 -56.35
C GLU A 3 -25.66 -63.04 -56.77
N GLY A 4 -26.89 -62.57 -57.01
CA GLY A 4 -27.19 -61.16 -57.35
C GLY A 4 -27.38 -60.23 -56.15
N GLN A 5 -27.49 -60.76 -54.93
CA GLN A 5 -27.77 -59.96 -53.72
C GLN A 5 -26.47 -59.41 -53.09
N ALA A 6 -25.36 -60.12 -53.25
CA ALA A 6 -24.07 -59.71 -52.70
C ALA A 6 -23.57 -58.39 -53.32
N ILE A 7 -23.77 -58.19 -54.62
CA ILE A 7 -23.32 -56.96 -55.30
C ILE A 7 -24.09 -55.72 -54.82
N VAL A 8 -25.38 -55.87 -54.49
CA VAL A 8 -26.22 -54.79 -53.95
C VAL A 8 -25.82 -54.45 -52.52
N LEU A 9 -25.54 -55.45 -51.69
CA LEU A 9 -25.04 -55.26 -50.32
C LEU A 9 -23.66 -54.60 -50.28
N ILE A 10 -22.74 -55.01 -51.15
CA ILE A 10 -21.41 -54.39 -51.27
C ILE A 10 -21.54 -52.93 -51.72
N ALA A 11 -22.37 -52.64 -52.72
CA ALA A 11 -22.60 -51.27 -53.17
C ALA A 11 -23.16 -50.38 -52.05
N LEU A 12 -24.07 -50.91 -51.22
CA LEU A 12 -24.67 -50.18 -50.10
C LEU A 12 -23.67 -49.97 -48.94
N LEU A 13 -22.83 -50.97 -48.64
CA LEU A 13 -21.75 -50.87 -47.65
C LEU A 13 -20.68 -49.84 -48.06
N ILE A 14 -20.29 -49.83 -49.33
CA ILE A 14 -19.35 -48.86 -49.88
C ILE A 14 -19.91 -47.44 -49.73
N LEU A 15 -21.20 -47.24 -50.03
CA LEU A 15 -21.87 -45.94 -49.86
C LEU A 15 -21.87 -45.48 -48.40
N VAL A 16 -22.16 -46.37 -47.45
CA VAL A 16 -22.13 -46.06 -46.01
C VAL A 16 -20.71 -45.74 -45.52
N LEU A 17 -19.71 -46.49 -45.96
CA LEU A 17 -18.30 -46.25 -45.62
C LEU A 17 -17.83 -44.88 -46.14
N PHE A 18 -18.14 -44.53 -47.39
CA PHE A 18 -17.82 -43.21 -47.93
C PHE A 18 -18.61 -42.08 -47.26
N GLY A 19 -19.86 -42.33 -46.87
CA GLY A 19 -20.65 -41.38 -46.08
C GLY A 19 -20.02 -41.09 -44.72
N MET A 20 -19.59 -42.13 -43.99
CA MET A 20 -18.93 -41.97 -42.69
C MET A 20 -17.54 -41.33 -42.80
N LEU A 21 -16.76 -41.68 -43.83
CA LEU A 21 -15.47 -41.04 -44.10
C LEU A 21 -15.65 -39.54 -44.41
N GLY A 22 -16.64 -39.20 -45.24
CA GLY A 22 -16.96 -37.81 -45.57
C GLY A 22 -17.32 -37.00 -44.34
N LEU A 23 -18.16 -37.55 -43.46
CA LEU A 23 -18.53 -36.92 -42.20
C LEU A 23 -17.33 -36.74 -41.26
N ALA A 24 -16.45 -37.75 -41.16
CA ALA A 24 -15.25 -37.66 -40.34
C ALA A 24 -14.31 -36.53 -40.83
N ILE A 25 -14.08 -36.41 -42.13
CA ILE A 25 -13.22 -35.36 -42.70
C ILE A 25 -13.83 -33.97 -42.50
N ASP A 26 -15.11 -33.80 -42.86
CA ASP A 26 -15.79 -32.50 -42.73
C ASP A 26 -15.91 -32.08 -41.24
N SER A 27 -16.17 -33.03 -40.33
CA SER A 27 -16.18 -32.77 -38.88
C SER A 27 -14.80 -32.43 -38.31
N GLY A 28 -13.74 -33.09 -38.79
CA GLY A 28 -12.37 -32.85 -38.34
C GLY A 28 -11.89 -31.46 -38.76
N ARG A 29 -12.22 -31.05 -39.99
CA ARG A 29 -11.98 -29.69 -40.47
C ARG A 29 -12.74 -28.67 -39.64
N GLY A 30 -14.03 -28.91 -39.36
CA GLY A 30 -14.82 -28.02 -38.51
C GLY A 30 -14.31 -27.90 -37.07
N TYR A 31 -13.80 -28.98 -36.50
CA TYR A 31 -13.22 -28.96 -35.15
C TYR A 31 -11.93 -28.12 -35.09
N VAL A 32 -11.02 -28.30 -36.05
CA VAL A 32 -9.78 -27.50 -36.12
C VAL A 32 -10.11 -26.03 -36.35
N ASP A 33 -11.02 -25.75 -37.29
CA ASP A 33 -11.46 -24.39 -37.62
C ASP A 33 -12.06 -23.67 -36.40
N ARG A 34 -12.89 -24.36 -35.59
CA ARG A 34 -13.42 -23.81 -34.34
C ARG A 34 -12.32 -23.52 -33.32
N ARG A 35 -11.32 -24.39 -33.19
CA ARG A 35 -10.21 -24.21 -32.23
C ARG A 35 -9.32 -23.03 -32.61
N ASP A 36 -9.02 -22.89 -33.90
CA ASP A 36 -8.22 -21.80 -34.42
C ASP A 36 -8.98 -20.47 -34.26
N GLN A 37 -10.28 -20.45 -34.58
CA GLN A 37 -11.15 -19.30 -34.33
C GLN A 37 -11.18 -18.91 -32.85
N GLN A 38 -11.34 -19.86 -31.93
CA GLN A 38 -11.36 -19.56 -30.49
C GLN A 38 -10.04 -18.94 -30.03
N THR A 39 -8.91 -19.53 -30.44
CA THR A 39 -7.58 -19.01 -30.09
C THR A 39 -7.41 -17.56 -30.60
N ALA A 40 -7.84 -17.29 -31.83
CA ALA A 40 -7.74 -15.97 -32.44
C ALA A 40 -8.63 -14.92 -31.75
N VAL A 41 -9.87 -15.26 -31.37
CA VAL A 41 -10.75 -14.31 -30.66
C VAL A 41 -10.31 -14.08 -29.22
N ASP A 42 -9.80 -15.10 -28.52
CA ASP A 42 -9.27 -14.97 -27.16
C ASP A 42 -8.06 -14.02 -27.14
N ALA A 43 -7.12 -14.21 -28.08
CA ALA A 43 -5.95 -13.35 -28.21
C ALA A 43 -6.33 -11.91 -28.61
N ALA A 44 -7.23 -11.74 -29.59
CA ALA A 44 -7.69 -10.43 -30.04
C ALA A 44 -8.45 -9.64 -28.96
N ALA A 45 -9.34 -10.32 -28.21
CA ALA A 45 -10.07 -9.70 -27.10
C ALA A 45 -9.11 -9.27 -25.99
N LEU A 46 -8.15 -10.11 -25.58
CA LEU A 46 -7.17 -9.74 -24.55
C LEU A 46 -6.30 -8.55 -25.01
N ALA A 47 -5.83 -8.58 -26.27
CA ALA A 47 -5.03 -7.50 -26.84
C ALA A 47 -5.80 -6.18 -26.94
N ALA A 48 -7.10 -6.22 -27.26
CA ALA A 48 -7.93 -5.01 -27.26
C ALA A 48 -7.93 -4.33 -25.89
N GLY A 49 -8.05 -5.12 -24.81
CA GLY A 49 -7.96 -4.60 -23.46
C GLY A 49 -6.58 -3.96 -23.16
N ASP A 50 -5.49 -4.66 -23.47
CA ASP A 50 -4.11 -4.16 -23.25
C ASP A 50 -3.81 -2.88 -24.05
N TRP A 51 -4.24 -2.79 -25.31
CA TRP A 51 -4.07 -1.57 -26.10
C TRP A 51 -4.91 -0.41 -25.56
N TYR A 52 -6.11 -0.69 -25.05
CA TYR A 52 -6.99 0.35 -24.51
C TYR A 52 -6.42 0.93 -23.23
N GLU A 53 -5.85 0.09 -22.36
CA GLU A 53 -5.11 0.48 -21.17
C GLU A 53 -3.98 1.47 -21.49
N ASN A 54 -3.18 1.19 -22.51
CA ASN A 54 -1.98 1.97 -22.82
C ASN A 54 -2.26 3.26 -23.60
N PHE A 55 -3.29 3.27 -24.46
CA PHE A 55 -3.49 4.34 -25.45
C PHE A 55 -4.84 5.07 -25.34
N GLN A 56 -5.85 4.46 -24.71
CA GLN A 56 -7.20 5.01 -24.53
C GLN A 56 -7.88 5.49 -25.84
N ASP A 57 -7.42 4.97 -26.99
CA ASP A 57 -7.89 5.35 -28.33
C ASP A 57 -8.53 4.14 -29.03
N LEU A 58 -9.85 4.06 -28.87
CA LEU A 58 -10.67 2.97 -29.38
C LEU A 58 -10.52 2.79 -30.90
N ASN A 59 -10.62 3.88 -31.65
CA ASN A 59 -10.75 3.87 -33.11
C ASN A 59 -9.40 3.91 -33.83
N GLY A 60 -8.40 4.63 -33.30
CA GLY A 60 -7.11 4.77 -33.96
C GLY A 60 -6.10 3.67 -33.60
N THR A 61 -6.24 3.06 -32.43
CA THR A 61 -5.24 2.10 -31.92
C THR A 61 -5.83 0.74 -31.56
N VAL A 62 -6.84 0.71 -30.69
CA VAL A 62 -7.32 -0.53 -30.06
C VAL A 62 -7.96 -1.50 -31.05
N VAL A 63 -8.99 -1.04 -31.76
CA VAL A 63 -9.73 -1.87 -32.71
C VAL A 63 -8.83 -2.25 -33.90
N PRO A 64 -8.09 -1.33 -34.54
CA PRO A 64 -7.21 -1.71 -35.66
C PRO A 64 -6.13 -2.74 -35.28
N ARG A 65 -5.50 -2.62 -34.11
CA ARG A 65 -4.44 -3.55 -33.69
C ARG A 65 -4.97 -4.93 -33.28
N SER A 66 -6.12 -4.97 -32.62
CA SER A 66 -6.77 -6.25 -32.25
C SER A 66 -7.28 -7.00 -33.49
N VAL A 67 -7.81 -6.29 -34.49
CA VAL A 67 -8.17 -6.88 -35.80
C VAL A 67 -6.95 -7.44 -36.52
N ALA A 68 -5.83 -6.71 -36.54
CA ALA A 68 -4.59 -7.19 -37.18
C ALA A 68 -4.04 -8.45 -36.50
N LEU A 69 -4.15 -8.56 -35.17
CA LEU A 69 -3.77 -9.77 -34.43
C LEU A 69 -4.67 -10.96 -34.82
N TYR A 70 -5.99 -10.75 -34.87
CA TYR A 70 -6.95 -11.76 -35.32
C TYR A 70 -6.65 -12.25 -36.76
N GLU A 71 -6.35 -11.33 -37.69
CA GLU A 71 -5.98 -11.68 -39.07
C GLU A 71 -4.69 -12.51 -39.11
N SER A 72 -3.70 -12.17 -38.29
CA SER A 72 -2.44 -12.91 -38.19
C SER A 72 -2.66 -14.34 -37.68
N ASP A 73 -3.46 -14.51 -36.62
CA ASP A 73 -3.72 -15.82 -36.01
C ASP A 73 -4.46 -16.77 -36.96
N LEU A 74 -5.46 -16.25 -37.69
CA LEU A 74 -6.17 -17.01 -38.72
C LEU A 74 -5.47 -17.04 -40.09
N ARG A 75 -4.30 -16.38 -40.21
CA ARG A 75 -3.50 -16.31 -41.45
C ARG A 75 -4.27 -15.71 -42.63
N ILE A 76 -5.08 -14.71 -42.36
CA ILE A 76 -5.86 -13.95 -43.35
C ILE A 76 -5.00 -12.80 -43.89
N TYR A 77 -4.24 -13.06 -44.95
CA TYR A 77 -3.33 -12.06 -45.54
C TYR A 77 -3.97 -11.16 -46.59
N THR A 78 -5.23 -11.41 -46.95
CA THR A 78 -5.95 -10.62 -47.96
C THR A 78 -6.46 -9.29 -47.41
N GLY A 79 -6.38 -9.09 -46.09
CA GLY A 79 -6.93 -7.94 -45.39
C GLY A 79 -8.46 -7.92 -45.33
N ILE A 80 -8.98 -6.84 -44.74
CA ILE A 80 -10.40 -6.53 -44.61
C ILE A 80 -11.04 -6.31 -45.98
N ALA A 81 -12.12 -7.05 -46.27
CA ALA A 81 -12.92 -6.87 -47.49
C ALA A 81 -13.98 -5.78 -47.32
N THR A 82 -14.67 -5.75 -46.17
CA THR A 82 -15.61 -4.69 -45.81
C THR A 82 -15.52 -4.39 -44.32
N SER A 83 -15.75 -3.14 -43.94
CA SER A 83 -15.88 -2.69 -42.57
C SER A 83 -17.13 -1.81 -42.40
N ASN A 84 -17.81 -1.98 -41.27
CA ASN A 84 -18.92 -1.14 -40.85
C ASN A 84 -18.78 -0.81 -39.36
N HIS A 85 -19.24 0.37 -38.97
CA HIS A 85 -19.23 0.83 -37.59
C HIS A 85 -20.57 1.48 -37.24
N THR A 86 -21.11 1.14 -36.07
CA THR A 86 -22.34 1.73 -35.54
C THR A 86 -22.17 2.06 -34.08
N PHE A 87 -22.78 3.16 -33.65
CA PHE A 87 -22.82 3.60 -32.27
C PHE A 87 -24.24 3.53 -31.72
N ALA A 88 -24.39 3.07 -30.48
CA ALA A 88 -25.66 3.08 -29.75
C ALA A 88 -25.43 3.38 -28.26
N LEU A 89 -26.48 3.86 -27.58
CA LEU A 89 -26.51 3.89 -26.12
C LEU A 89 -27.31 2.69 -25.63
N VAL A 90 -26.72 1.89 -24.75
CA VAL A 90 -27.28 0.64 -24.23
C VAL A 90 -27.40 0.67 -22.70
N GLY A 91 -27.76 -0.46 -22.09
CA GLY A 91 -27.98 -0.59 -20.65
C GLY A 91 -29.41 -0.26 -20.23
N ALA A 92 -29.74 -0.55 -18.97
CA ALA A 92 -31.10 -0.41 -18.45
C ALA A 92 -31.65 1.04 -18.52
N ASN A 93 -30.76 2.03 -18.50
CA ASN A 93 -31.09 3.45 -18.62
C ASN A 93 -30.75 4.04 -20.00
N GLY A 94 -30.26 3.25 -20.96
CA GLY A 94 -29.85 3.73 -22.28
C GLY A 94 -28.74 4.79 -22.22
N ASN A 95 -27.73 4.58 -21.36
CA ASN A 95 -26.69 5.54 -21.02
C ASN A 95 -25.26 5.00 -21.18
N LEU A 96 -25.09 3.75 -21.59
CA LEU A 96 -23.77 3.14 -21.82
C LEU A 96 -23.39 3.29 -23.30
N PRO A 97 -22.34 4.05 -23.65
CA PRO A 97 -21.82 4.11 -25.01
C PRO A 97 -21.40 2.73 -25.50
N GLN A 98 -21.90 2.30 -26.66
CA GLN A 98 -21.52 1.05 -27.29
C GLN A 98 -21.18 1.29 -28.76
N ASP A 99 -19.97 0.91 -29.14
CA ASP A 99 -19.48 0.89 -30.51
C ASP A 99 -19.46 -0.55 -31.02
N THR A 100 -20.12 -0.81 -32.15
CA THR A 100 -20.10 -2.11 -32.82
C THR A 100 -19.39 -1.99 -34.16
N TYR A 101 -18.33 -2.78 -34.33
CA TYR A 101 -17.56 -2.89 -35.56
C TYR A 101 -17.85 -4.23 -36.20
N THR A 102 -18.09 -4.24 -37.50
CA THR A 102 -18.28 -5.48 -38.27
C THR A 102 -17.29 -5.50 -39.42
N TYR A 103 -16.46 -6.53 -39.47
CA TYR A 103 -15.48 -6.77 -40.51
C TYR A 103 -15.81 -8.06 -41.25
N THR A 104 -15.64 -8.07 -42.56
CA THR A 104 -15.67 -9.29 -43.37
C THR A 104 -14.34 -9.48 -44.06
N PHE A 105 -13.90 -10.72 -44.20
CA PHE A 105 -12.64 -11.07 -44.83
C PHE A 105 -12.86 -12.07 -45.98
N ALA A 106 -11.81 -12.27 -46.79
CA ALA A 106 -11.83 -13.35 -47.77
C ALA A 106 -11.99 -14.71 -47.08
N GLY A 107 -12.53 -15.70 -47.80
CA GLY A 107 -12.77 -17.03 -47.25
C GLY A 107 -14.06 -17.16 -46.42
N SER A 108 -14.96 -16.17 -46.44
CA SER A 108 -16.24 -16.20 -45.71
C SER A 108 -16.10 -16.11 -44.19
N TYR A 109 -15.04 -15.45 -43.72
CA TYR A 109 -14.89 -15.04 -42.33
C TYR A 109 -15.56 -13.68 -42.10
N SER A 110 -16.17 -13.52 -40.92
CA SER A 110 -16.62 -12.24 -40.40
C SER A 110 -16.25 -12.12 -38.94
N LEU A 111 -15.86 -10.91 -38.52
CA LEU A 111 -15.59 -10.57 -37.13
C LEU A 111 -16.53 -9.44 -36.72
N VAL A 112 -17.26 -9.64 -35.63
CA VAL A 112 -18.04 -8.59 -34.97
C VAL A 112 -17.34 -8.26 -33.66
N ILE A 113 -17.07 -6.97 -33.45
CA ILE A 113 -16.48 -6.46 -32.21
C ILE A 113 -17.50 -5.53 -31.59
N VAL A 114 -17.89 -5.80 -30.35
CA VAL A 114 -18.75 -4.91 -29.56
C VAL A 114 -17.90 -4.34 -28.43
N ALA A 115 -17.65 -3.04 -28.47
CA ALA A 115 -16.95 -2.30 -27.43
C ALA A 115 -17.98 -1.48 -26.64
N THR A 116 -18.21 -1.82 -25.38
CA THR A 116 -19.14 -1.10 -24.50
C THR A 116 -18.35 -0.37 -23.43
N ASP A 117 -18.52 0.94 -23.34
CA ASP A 117 -18.09 1.71 -22.19
C ASP A 117 -19.06 1.42 -21.03
N THR A 118 -18.60 0.55 -20.14
CA THR A 118 -19.34 0.14 -18.95
C THR A 118 -19.09 1.08 -17.77
N GLN A 119 -18.54 2.27 -18.05
CA GLN A 119 -18.17 3.30 -17.09
C GLN A 119 -17.11 2.78 -16.12
N PHE A 120 -17.53 2.34 -14.95
CA PHE A 120 -16.66 1.96 -13.84
C PHE A 120 -15.84 0.69 -14.14
N ASN A 121 -16.41 -0.29 -14.86
CA ASN A 121 -15.71 -1.49 -15.34
C ASN A 121 -14.74 -1.18 -16.51
N GLY A 122 -14.65 0.09 -16.93
CA GLY A 122 -13.94 0.52 -18.13
C GLY A 122 -14.61 -0.01 -19.40
N TYR A 123 -13.81 -0.46 -20.36
CA TYR A 123 -14.32 -0.97 -21.63
C TYR A 123 -14.47 -2.49 -21.60
N GLU A 124 -15.65 -2.97 -21.97
CA GLU A 124 -15.92 -4.36 -22.30
C GLU A 124 -15.78 -4.56 -23.81
N PHE A 125 -14.97 -5.52 -24.22
CA PHE A 125 -14.73 -5.88 -25.61
C PHE A 125 -15.18 -7.32 -25.88
N GLN A 126 -16.25 -7.49 -26.65
CA GLN A 126 -16.71 -8.78 -27.12
C GLN A 126 -16.33 -9.00 -28.58
N PHE A 127 -15.57 -10.05 -28.86
CA PHE A 127 -15.15 -10.48 -30.19
C PHE A 127 -15.92 -11.74 -30.59
N THR A 128 -16.69 -11.66 -31.67
CA THR A 128 -17.41 -12.80 -32.26
C THR A 128 -16.94 -13.06 -33.67
N SER A 129 -16.24 -14.17 -33.87
CA SER A 129 -15.86 -14.66 -35.19
C SER A 129 -16.92 -15.62 -35.71
N ASN A 130 -17.28 -15.49 -37.00
CA ASN A 130 -18.08 -16.46 -37.72
C ASN A 130 -17.36 -16.85 -39.03
N HIS A 131 -17.40 -18.13 -39.38
CA HIS A 131 -16.89 -18.67 -40.63
C HIS A 131 -17.90 -19.62 -41.27
N GLN A 132 -18.19 -19.42 -42.56
CA GLN A 132 -18.98 -20.36 -43.36
C GLN A 132 -18.05 -21.40 -43.99
N LEU A 133 -17.75 -22.49 -43.27
CA LEU A 133 -16.83 -23.51 -43.74
C LEU A 133 -17.44 -24.28 -44.92
N PRO A 134 -16.80 -24.32 -46.10
CA PRO A 134 -17.24 -25.13 -47.22
C PRO A 134 -17.04 -26.62 -46.95
N LEU A 135 -18.13 -27.37 -46.99
CA LEU A 135 -18.14 -28.82 -46.80
C LEU A 135 -17.76 -29.51 -48.10
N ALA A 136 -16.89 -30.52 -48.06
CA ALA A 136 -16.41 -31.14 -49.29
C ALA A 136 -17.25 -32.37 -49.68
N PHE A 137 -17.56 -33.24 -48.71
CA PHE A 137 -18.12 -34.56 -48.99
C PHE A 137 -19.63 -34.60 -48.85
N ILE A 138 -20.21 -33.89 -47.88
CA ILE A 138 -21.67 -33.91 -47.67
C ILE A 138 -22.44 -33.38 -48.90
N GLN A 139 -21.82 -32.51 -49.70
CA GLN A 139 -22.41 -31.95 -50.91
C GLN A 139 -22.71 -33.02 -51.97
N ILE A 140 -21.89 -34.07 -52.03
CA ILE A 140 -22.05 -35.19 -52.97
C ILE A 140 -23.33 -35.96 -52.68
N PHE A 141 -23.77 -35.98 -51.42
CA PHE A 141 -25.00 -36.63 -50.98
C PHE A 141 -26.21 -35.68 -50.92
N GLY A 142 -26.11 -34.48 -51.53
CA GLY A 142 -27.18 -33.49 -51.55
C GLY A 142 -27.35 -32.68 -50.25
N GLY A 143 -26.36 -32.73 -49.35
CA GLY A 143 -26.35 -31.97 -48.11
C GLY A 143 -26.04 -30.47 -48.30
N ALA A 144 -25.96 -29.75 -47.18
CA ALA A 144 -25.63 -28.32 -47.16
C ALA A 144 -24.24 -28.04 -47.77
N ARG A 145 -24.09 -26.89 -48.43
CA ARG A 145 -22.81 -26.50 -49.06
C ARG A 145 -21.81 -25.92 -48.06
N THR A 146 -22.29 -25.35 -46.97
CA THR A 146 -21.48 -24.77 -45.91
C THR A 146 -22.04 -25.12 -44.53
N VAL A 147 -21.21 -25.02 -43.50
CA VAL A 147 -21.62 -25.05 -42.09
C VAL A 147 -21.13 -23.78 -41.39
N PRO A 148 -21.97 -23.08 -40.62
CA PRO A 148 -21.51 -21.97 -39.79
C PRO A 148 -20.72 -22.48 -38.60
N ILE A 149 -19.55 -21.91 -38.38
CA ILE A 149 -18.73 -22.10 -37.18
C ILE A 149 -18.56 -20.73 -36.55
N ALA A 150 -18.78 -20.65 -35.24
CA ALA A 150 -18.66 -19.40 -34.49
C ALA A 150 -17.84 -19.61 -33.21
N ALA A 151 -17.05 -18.61 -32.87
CA ALA A 151 -16.32 -18.48 -31.63
C ALA A 151 -16.56 -17.09 -31.03
N THR A 152 -16.56 -16.99 -29.71
CA THR A 152 -16.73 -15.70 -29.02
C THR A 152 -15.81 -15.64 -27.81
N ALA A 153 -15.24 -14.48 -27.58
CA ALA A 153 -14.46 -14.15 -26.41
C ALA A 153 -14.84 -12.74 -25.94
N THR A 154 -14.88 -12.54 -24.64
CA THR A 154 -15.10 -11.22 -24.05
C THR A 154 -13.92 -10.89 -23.15
N SER A 155 -13.38 -9.69 -23.28
CA SER A 155 -12.44 -9.12 -22.33
C SER A 155 -13.04 -7.88 -21.68
N ILE A 156 -12.63 -7.61 -20.45
CA ILE A 156 -12.93 -6.36 -19.78
C ILE A 156 -11.59 -5.73 -19.39
N VAL A 157 -11.47 -4.42 -19.64
CA VAL A 157 -10.38 -3.58 -19.16
C VAL A 157 -10.96 -2.45 -18.33
N GLY A 158 -10.65 -2.46 -17.03
CA GLY A 158 -10.99 -1.35 -16.14
C GLY A 158 -10.19 -0.10 -16.48
N ASN A 159 -10.74 1.08 -16.16
CA ASN A 159 -9.89 2.24 -15.98
C ASN A 159 -8.92 1.93 -14.83
N GLN A 160 -7.63 1.78 -15.14
CA GLN A 160 -6.67 1.27 -14.16
C GLN A 160 -6.41 2.18 -12.95
N ARG A 161 -7.07 3.34 -12.89
CA ARG A 161 -7.01 4.26 -11.75
C ARG A 161 -8.29 4.30 -10.92
N GLN A 162 -9.29 3.48 -11.23
CA GLN A 162 -10.62 3.57 -10.62
C GLN A 162 -11.07 2.21 -10.13
N THR A 163 -10.55 1.81 -8.96
CA THR A 163 -11.20 0.81 -8.11
C THR A 163 -11.96 1.57 -7.02
N PRO A 164 -13.15 1.12 -6.58
CA PRO A 164 -14.05 1.98 -5.82
C PRO A 164 -13.54 2.06 -4.38
N ALA A 165 -13.86 3.13 -3.67
CA ALA A 165 -13.55 3.25 -2.24
C ALA A 165 -14.15 2.06 -1.47
N LEU A 166 -15.35 1.66 -1.85
CA LEU A 166 -16.07 0.51 -1.31
C LEU A 166 -16.68 -0.32 -2.44
N LEU A 167 -16.40 -1.62 -2.49
CA LEU A 167 -17.04 -2.61 -3.33
C LEU A 167 -17.70 -3.70 -2.49
N THR A 168 -18.98 -3.96 -2.72
CA THR A 168 -19.65 -5.17 -2.22
C THR A 168 -20.07 -6.08 -3.35
N LEU A 169 -19.67 -7.35 -3.25
CA LEU A 169 -19.82 -8.35 -4.31
C LEU A 169 -21.17 -9.07 -4.27
N SER A 170 -21.89 -9.04 -3.15
CA SER A 170 -23.20 -9.68 -3.00
C SER A 170 -24.25 -9.03 -3.90
N ASN A 171 -25.04 -9.86 -4.59
CA ASN A 171 -26.22 -9.44 -5.37
C ASN A 171 -27.50 -9.28 -4.51
N GLY A 172 -27.35 -9.37 -3.19
CA GLY A 172 -28.47 -9.35 -2.24
C GLY A 172 -29.06 -7.95 -1.99
N ASN A 173 -30.14 -7.92 -1.22
CA ASN A 173 -30.73 -6.67 -0.76
C ASN A 173 -29.88 -6.03 0.34
N CYS A 174 -29.68 -4.71 0.28
CA CYS A 174 -28.86 -3.95 1.21
C CYS A 174 -27.47 -4.59 1.40
N ALA A 175 -26.84 -5.03 0.29
CA ALA A 175 -25.48 -5.56 0.31
C ALA A 175 -24.47 -4.50 0.79
N THR A 176 -24.76 -3.23 0.51
CA THR A 176 -24.10 -2.07 1.13
C THR A 176 -25.10 -1.32 1.99
N ILE A 177 -24.74 -1.07 3.25
CA ILE A 177 -25.47 -0.21 4.18
C ILE A 177 -24.55 0.92 4.63
N LEU A 178 -24.88 2.16 4.28
CA LEU A 178 -24.16 3.37 4.69
C LEU A 178 -25.14 4.28 5.44
N THR A 179 -25.25 4.08 6.75
CA THR A 179 -26.28 4.72 7.58
C THR A 179 -25.72 5.08 8.95
N GLY A 180 -26.10 6.21 9.54
CA GLY A 180 -25.56 6.62 10.83
C GLY A 180 -26.32 7.75 11.51
N ALA A 181 -26.08 7.96 12.80
CA ALA A 181 -26.67 9.08 13.56
C ALA A 181 -25.90 10.41 13.38
N ALA A 182 -24.69 10.34 12.82
CA ALA A 182 -23.79 11.47 12.55
C ALA A 182 -23.35 11.45 11.07
N GLN A 183 -22.59 12.47 10.66
CA GLN A 183 -22.06 12.60 9.29
C GLN A 183 -21.12 11.43 8.95
N LEU A 184 -21.43 10.67 7.90
CA LEU A 184 -20.57 9.62 7.33
C LEU A 184 -19.96 10.17 6.04
N THR A 185 -18.64 10.22 5.91
CA THR A 185 -18.00 10.74 4.67
C THR A 185 -17.26 9.64 3.93
N VAL A 186 -17.56 9.43 2.65
CA VAL A 186 -16.77 8.56 1.77
C VAL A 186 -16.11 9.42 0.71
N LEU A 187 -14.78 9.34 0.59
CA LEU A 187 -14.03 9.90 -0.53
C LEU A 187 -13.74 8.77 -1.52
N GLY A 188 -14.20 8.92 -2.75
CA GLY A 188 -14.19 7.91 -3.81
C GLY A 188 -15.55 7.25 -4.03
N ASP A 189 -15.65 6.46 -5.10
CA ASP A 189 -16.90 5.85 -5.54
C ASP A 189 -17.32 4.70 -4.61
N VAL A 190 -18.62 4.59 -4.32
CA VAL A 190 -19.22 3.44 -3.63
C VAL A 190 -19.92 2.55 -4.65
N TYR A 191 -19.61 1.25 -4.64
CA TYR A 191 -20.16 0.29 -5.58
C TYR A 191 -20.76 -0.93 -4.89
N THR A 192 -21.97 -1.30 -5.27
CA THR A 192 -22.59 -2.56 -4.86
C THR A 192 -23.21 -3.31 -6.03
N ASN A 193 -22.94 -4.61 -6.11
CA ASN A 193 -23.60 -5.48 -7.08
C ASN A 193 -25.09 -5.71 -6.74
N GLY A 194 -25.41 -5.69 -5.45
CA GLY A 194 -26.76 -5.82 -4.91
C GLY A 194 -27.45 -4.47 -4.82
N THR A 195 -28.24 -4.23 -3.78
CA THR A 195 -28.80 -2.89 -3.53
C THR A 195 -28.04 -2.12 -2.46
N ALA A 196 -27.88 -0.81 -2.68
CA ALA A 196 -27.36 0.12 -1.69
C ALA A 196 -28.51 0.68 -0.83
N CYS A 197 -28.32 0.64 0.49
CA CYS A 197 -29.23 1.16 1.49
C CYS A 197 -28.52 2.27 2.27
N VAL A 198 -28.70 3.51 1.81
CA VAL A 198 -28.04 4.72 2.34
C VAL A 198 -29.05 5.66 3.00
N ASP A 199 -28.58 6.59 3.83
CA ASP A 199 -29.41 7.67 4.40
C ASP A 199 -28.84 9.07 4.08
N SER A 200 -29.55 10.12 4.51
CA SER A 200 -29.17 11.50 4.23
C SER A 200 -27.96 12.00 5.00
N ASN A 201 -27.39 11.18 5.90
CA ASN A 201 -26.19 11.49 6.65
C ASN A 201 -24.92 11.02 5.94
N LEU A 202 -25.05 10.27 4.83
CA LEU A 202 -23.94 9.98 3.93
C LEU A 202 -23.58 11.23 3.11
N HIS A 203 -22.36 11.72 3.31
CA HIS A 203 -21.66 12.68 2.46
C HIS A 203 -20.70 11.92 1.54
N GLU A 204 -21.00 11.89 0.26
CA GLU A 204 -20.23 11.11 -0.70
C GLU A 204 -19.48 12.03 -1.68
N ALA A 205 -18.17 11.97 -1.61
CA ALA A 205 -17.23 12.60 -2.52
C ALA A 205 -16.82 11.60 -3.61
N GLY A 206 -17.82 11.18 -4.38
CA GLY A 206 -17.76 10.12 -5.38
C GLY A 206 -19.15 9.77 -5.88
N ASN A 207 -19.26 8.74 -6.71
CA ASN A 207 -20.52 8.23 -7.23
C ASN A 207 -21.01 7.00 -6.46
N CYS A 208 -22.32 6.92 -6.23
CA CYS A 208 -22.97 5.73 -5.67
C CYS A 208 -23.54 4.88 -6.79
N TYR A 209 -22.95 3.72 -7.00
CA TYR A 209 -23.41 2.70 -7.92
C TYR A 209 -24.14 1.60 -7.16
N GLY A 210 -25.32 1.22 -7.63
CA GLY A 210 -26.03 0.10 -7.06
C GLY A 210 -26.99 -0.56 -8.03
N GLY A 211 -27.31 -1.83 -7.78
CA GLY A 211 -28.31 -2.58 -8.53
C GLY A 211 -29.71 -1.98 -8.40
N ALA A 212 -30.63 -2.46 -9.23
CA ALA A 212 -32.00 -1.96 -9.28
C ALA A 212 -32.68 -2.02 -7.90
N GLY A 213 -33.24 -0.88 -7.46
CA GLY A 213 -33.86 -0.76 -6.13
C GLY A 213 -32.97 -0.12 -5.05
N SER A 214 -31.73 0.24 -5.40
CA SER A 214 -30.86 1.05 -4.53
C SER A 214 -31.42 2.46 -4.32
N ASN A 215 -31.20 3.02 -3.12
CA ASN A 215 -31.66 4.37 -2.77
C ASN A 215 -30.52 5.42 -2.75
N CYS A 216 -29.49 5.25 -3.58
CA CYS A 216 -28.33 6.15 -3.70
C CYS A 216 -28.68 7.65 -3.78
N SER A 217 -29.83 8.01 -4.37
CA SER A 217 -30.29 9.40 -4.48
C SER A 217 -30.57 10.09 -3.14
N VAL A 218 -30.60 9.35 -2.03
CA VAL A 218 -30.79 9.88 -0.66
C VAL A 218 -29.50 10.47 -0.10
N ALA A 219 -28.33 10.07 -0.61
CA ALA A 219 -27.03 10.58 -0.19
C ALA A 219 -26.85 12.07 -0.52
N GLN A 220 -25.97 12.74 0.21
CA GLN A 220 -25.53 14.10 -0.07
C GLN A 220 -24.19 14.04 -0.81
N TYR A 221 -24.15 14.45 -2.07
CA TYR A 221 -22.91 14.46 -2.85
C TYR A 221 -22.06 15.70 -2.57
N TRP A 222 -20.75 15.51 -2.42
CA TRP A 222 -19.78 16.57 -2.13
C TRP A 222 -18.81 16.74 -3.30
N CYS A 223 -18.25 17.94 -3.42
CA CYS A 223 -17.23 18.27 -4.41
C CYS A 223 -15.88 17.66 -4.01
N TYR A 224 -15.18 17.09 -4.99
CA TYR A 224 -13.90 16.42 -4.78
C TYR A 224 -12.97 16.51 -6.00
N ASN A 225 -11.69 16.23 -5.80
CA ASN A 225 -10.74 16.00 -6.90
C ASN A 225 -9.77 14.87 -6.57
N SER A 226 -8.92 14.51 -7.52
CA SER A 226 -7.97 13.40 -7.41
C SER A 226 -6.69 13.73 -6.65
N THR A 227 -6.60 14.89 -6.00
CA THR A 227 -5.40 15.29 -5.25
C THR A 227 -5.36 14.51 -3.92
N PRO A 228 -4.28 13.80 -3.61
CA PRO A 228 -4.14 13.14 -2.31
C PRO A 228 -4.28 14.15 -1.16
N GLY A 229 -5.06 13.80 -0.14
CA GLY A 229 -5.34 14.69 1.00
C GLY A 229 -6.30 15.85 0.68
N PHE A 230 -6.98 15.81 -0.47
CA PHE A 230 -8.07 16.74 -0.76
C PHE A 230 -9.19 16.60 0.26
N VAL A 231 -9.74 17.74 0.66
CA VAL A 231 -10.82 17.81 1.64
C VAL A 231 -12.14 18.03 0.90
N PRO A 232 -13.04 17.04 0.87
CA PRO A 232 -14.37 17.20 0.32
C PRO A 232 -15.10 18.40 0.91
N TYR A 233 -15.90 19.09 0.10
CA TYR A 233 -16.78 20.16 0.58
C TYR A 233 -18.16 20.12 -0.06
N ALA A 234 -19.16 20.62 0.67
CA ALA A 234 -20.52 20.74 0.14
C ALA A 234 -20.56 21.77 -1.03
N PRO A 235 -21.26 21.47 -2.13
CA PRO A 235 -21.34 22.33 -3.31
C PRO A 235 -21.94 23.72 -2.98
N ARG A 236 -21.44 24.77 -3.63
CA ARG A 236 -21.92 26.16 -3.46
C ARG A 236 -21.93 26.89 -4.82
N PRO A 237 -23.09 27.28 -5.36
CA PRO A 237 -24.07 26.45 -6.12
C PRO A 237 -23.53 25.35 -7.07
N GLY A 238 -22.22 25.17 -7.19
CA GLY A 238 -21.56 24.05 -7.88
C GLY A 238 -20.23 23.73 -7.18
N CYS A 239 -19.32 23.09 -7.89
CA CYS A 239 -17.93 22.91 -7.41
C CYS A 239 -17.02 24.02 -7.95
N ASP A 240 -15.91 24.25 -7.24
CA ASP A 240 -14.84 25.12 -7.70
C ASP A 240 -14.21 24.57 -9.00
N PHE A 241 -13.54 25.44 -9.76
CA PHE A 241 -12.99 25.08 -11.06
C PHE A 241 -11.93 23.98 -10.94
N GLY A 242 -12.16 22.85 -11.62
CA GLY A 242 -11.27 21.68 -11.60
C GLY A 242 -11.73 20.56 -10.66
N ASP A 243 -12.73 20.82 -9.81
CA ASP A 243 -13.33 19.82 -8.93
C ASP A 243 -14.56 19.16 -9.58
N THR A 244 -14.85 17.94 -9.14
CA THR A 244 -15.90 17.07 -9.65
C THR A 244 -17.02 16.92 -8.62
N TYR A 245 -18.25 16.72 -9.10
CA TYR A 245 -19.43 16.47 -8.28
C TYR A 245 -19.95 15.06 -8.53
N GLY A 246 -20.21 14.31 -7.45
CA GLY A 246 -20.73 12.94 -7.51
C GLY A 246 -22.21 12.83 -7.88
N MET A 247 -22.64 11.63 -8.23
CA MET A 247 -24.05 11.32 -8.52
C MET A 247 -24.45 9.86 -8.21
N ALA A 248 -25.76 9.62 -8.17
CA ALA A 248 -26.33 8.29 -8.08
C ALA A 248 -26.41 7.63 -9.47
N VAL A 249 -25.94 6.39 -9.57
CA VAL A 249 -26.00 5.56 -10.78
C VAL A 249 -26.75 4.25 -10.46
N VAL A 250 -28.05 4.25 -10.76
CA VAL A 250 -28.94 3.11 -10.48
C VAL A 250 -29.85 2.84 -11.70
N PRO A 251 -29.92 1.60 -12.21
CA PRO A 251 -29.10 0.46 -11.84
C PRO A 251 -27.69 0.56 -12.44
N ALA A 252 -26.69 0.09 -11.71
CA ALA A 252 -25.33 -0.13 -12.18
C ALA A 252 -25.13 -1.61 -12.62
N PRO A 253 -24.18 -1.90 -13.53
CA PRO A 253 -23.74 -3.26 -13.83
C PRO A 253 -23.17 -3.99 -12.60
N THR A 254 -22.94 -5.30 -12.67
CA THR A 254 -22.20 -6.01 -11.60
C THR A 254 -20.70 -5.99 -11.86
N LEU A 255 -19.88 -5.75 -10.84
CA LEU A 255 -18.43 -5.95 -10.88
C LEU A 255 -18.08 -7.37 -10.43
N PRO A 256 -17.26 -8.12 -11.18
CA PRO A 256 -16.73 -9.39 -10.71
C PRO A 256 -15.73 -9.16 -9.57
N ASP A 257 -15.44 -10.23 -8.80
CA ASP A 257 -14.31 -10.24 -7.89
C ASP A 257 -12.99 -9.96 -8.65
N PRO A 258 -12.21 -8.94 -8.24
CA PRO A 258 -10.88 -8.68 -8.80
C PRO A 258 -9.95 -9.88 -8.70
N GLY A 259 -10.12 -10.76 -7.72
CA GLY A 259 -9.31 -11.96 -7.58
C GLY A 259 -7.89 -11.69 -7.10
N TYR A 260 -7.70 -10.64 -6.29
CA TYR A 260 -6.40 -10.33 -5.70
C TYR A 260 -5.85 -11.51 -4.89
N LEU A 261 -4.52 -11.64 -4.90
CA LEU A 261 -3.79 -12.72 -4.22
C LEU A 261 -2.91 -12.15 -3.11
N ALA A 262 -2.61 -12.99 -2.12
CA ALA A 262 -1.64 -12.71 -1.06
C ALA A 262 -0.40 -13.61 -1.21
N PRO A 263 0.49 -13.32 -2.19
CA PRO A 263 1.58 -14.22 -2.57
C PRO A 263 2.61 -14.44 -1.45
N SER A 264 2.84 -13.43 -0.61
CA SER A 264 3.88 -13.50 0.42
C SER A 264 3.51 -14.31 1.66
N THR A 265 2.27 -14.77 1.79
CA THR A 265 1.78 -15.53 2.97
C THR A 265 2.62 -16.77 3.26
N GLY A 266 3.06 -17.49 2.22
CA GLY A 266 3.87 -18.71 2.34
C GLY A 266 5.28 -18.53 2.91
N TYR A 267 5.76 -17.30 3.06
CA TYR A 267 7.11 -17.00 3.57
C TYR A 267 7.15 -16.71 5.08
N TYR A 268 6.00 -16.52 5.73
CA TYR A 268 5.90 -16.20 7.16
C TYR A 268 5.23 -17.34 7.92
N THR A 269 5.92 -18.49 8.00
CA THR A 269 5.36 -19.76 8.50
C THR A 269 5.69 -20.09 9.95
N LEU A 270 6.46 -19.25 10.64
CA LEU A 270 6.84 -19.47 12.03
C LEU A 270 5.64 -19.27 12.95
N ASN A 271 5.44 -20.16 13.92
CA ASN A 271 4.46 -19.96 14.98
C ASN A 271 4.95 -18.87 15.93
N GLN A 272 4.07 -17.91 16.21
CA GLN A 272 4.30 -16.78 17.10
C GLN A 272 3.28 -16.78 18.23
N GLY A 273 3.64 -16.10 19.31
CA GLY A 273 2.76 -15.88 20.46
C GLY A 273 2.76 -14.41 20.85
N TYR A 274 1.62 -13.93 21.35
CA TYR A 274 1.53 -12.61 21.95
C TYR A 274 1.92 -12.71 23.44
N ASN A 275 3.06 -12.11 23.79
CA ASN A 275 3.56 -12.05 25.16
C ASN A 275 3.67 -10.59 25.58
N GLN A 276 2.71 -10.13 26.38
CA GLN A 276 2.64 -8.74 26.83
C GLN A 276 3.93 -8.33 27.54
N ASP A 277 4.40 -7.12 27.24
CA ASP A 277 5.57 -6.46 27.83
C ASP A 277 6.87 -7.26 27.73
N ASN A 278 7.04 -8.02 26.64
CA ASN A 278 8.29 -8.74 26.36
C ASN A 278 9.51 -7.82 26.12
N ARG A 279 9.33 -6.49 26.13
CA ARG A 279 10.37 -5.45 26.17
C ARG A 279 10.29 -4.55 27.41
N GLY A 280 9.57 -4.98 28.46
CA GLY A 280 9.48 -4.30 29.75
C GLY A 280 8.34 -3.29 29.85
N THR A 281 8.21 -2.38 28.87
CA THR A 281 7.13 -1.35 28.85
C THR A 281 6.25 -1.42 27.61
N TRP A 282 6.57 -2.31 26.67
CA TRP A 282 5.82 -2.56 25.44
C TRP A 282 6.10 -3.97 24.92
N THR A 283 5.32 -4.39 23.94
CA THR A 283 5.36 -5.73 23.34
C THR A 283 5.89 -5.67 21.91
N GLU A 284 6.99 -6.37 21.61
CA GLU A 284 7.42 -6.58 20.23
C GLU A 284 6.77 -7.85 19.66
N MET A 285 6.13 -7.70 18.51
CA MET A 285 5.49 -8.79 17.77
C MET A 285 6.27 -9.08 16.48
N TYR A 286 6.44 -10.36 16.20
CA TYR A 286 7.09 -10.84 14.96
C TYR A 286 6.05 -11.38 13.99
N PRO A 287 6.25 -11.26 12.67
CA PRO A 287 5.35 -11.86 11.69
C PRO A 287 5.40 -13.39 11.75
N GLY A 288 4.30 -14.02 11.34
CA GLY A 288 4.11 -15.47 11.44
C GLY A 288 2.67 -15.87 11.79
N HIS A 289 2.48 -17.10 12.24
CA HIS A 289 1.18 -17.65 12.63
C HIS A 289 0.88 -17.40 14.10
N TYR A 290 -0.19 -16.68 14.38
CA TYR A 290 -0.73 -16.50 15.71
C TYR A 290 -1.92 -17.42 15.92
N GLY A 291 -1.72 -18.41 16.80
CA GLY A 291 -2.73 -19.38 17.22
C GLY A 291 -3.92 -18.72 17.89
N THR A 292 -3.72 -18.09 19.04
CA THR A 292 -4.73 -17.29 19.72
C THR A 292 -4.16 -15.89 19.89
N PHE A 293 -4.80 -14.89 19.27
CA PHE A 293 -4.48 -13.49 19.49
C PHE A 293 -5.67 -12.76 20.11
N HIS A 294 -5.41 -12.15 21.26
CA HIS A 294 -6.36 -11.29 21.95
C HIS A 294 -5.62 -10.10 22.54
N LEU A 295 -5.84 -8.91 21.96
CA LEU A 295 -5.42 -7.66 22.55
C LEU A 295 -6.42 -7.28 23.65
N SER A 296 -6.13 -7.65 24.90
CA SER A 296 -6.96 -7.38 26.08
C SER A 296 -6.40 -6.26 26.97
N GLY A 297 -7.28 -5.39 27.49
CA GLY A 297 -6.91 -4.15 28.18
C GLY A 297 -7.35 -4.11 29.63
N GLY A 298 -6.39 -4.18 30.56
CA GLY A 298 -6.57 -3.85 31.98
C GLY A 298 -5.57 -2.81 32.51
N SER A 299 -4.50 -2.55 31.74
CA SER A 299 -3.48 -1.52 31.98
C SER A 299 -2.90 -1.11 30.62
N ALA A 300 -2.53 0.17 30.47
CA ALA A 300 -1.86 0.75 29.31
C ALA A 300 -0.84 -0.22 28.66
N SER A 301 -1.12 -0.75 27.45
CA SER A 301 -0.19 -1.68 26.79
C SER A 301 0.01 -1.35 25.31
N CYS A 302 1.26 -1.16 24.91
CA CYS A 302 1.63 -0.95 23.51
C CYS A 302 2.20 -2.20 22.88
N ALA A 303 1.83 -2.44 21.63
CA ALA A 303 2.34 -3.54 20.83
C ALA A 303 2.87 -3.00 19.49
N PHE A 304 4.15 -3.25 19.24
CA PHE A 304 4.82 -2.91 17.99
C PHE A 304 4.88 -4.13 17.07
N LEU A 305 4.41 -3.97 15.83
CA LEU A 305 4.45 -4.99 14.79
C LEU A 305 5.69 -4.83 13.90
N ASN A 306 6.55 -5.84 13.87
CA ASN A 306 7.62 -5.94 12.88
C ASN A 306 7.03 -6.15 11.47
N GLY A 307 7.69 -5.63 10.43
CA GLY A 307 7.20 -5.76 9.05
C GLY A 307 7.07 -7.23 8.62
N GLY A 308 5.98 -7.59 7.93
CA GLY A 308 5.71 -8.97 7.53
C GLY A 308 4.22 -9.35 7.50
N VAL A 309 3.95 -10.64 7.26
CA VAL A 309 2.59 -11.19 7.26
C VAL A 309 2.25 -11.79 8.62
N TYR A 310 1.10 -11.41 9.17
CA TYR A 310 0.53 -11.93 10.42
C TYR A 310 -0.66 -12.81 10.08
N THR A 311 -0.50 -14.12 10.24
CA THR A 311 -1.57 -15.09 9.98
C THR A 311 -2.33 -15.39 11.26
N TRP A 312 -3.59 -14.95 11.34
CA TRP A 312 -4.45 -15.12 12.50
C TRP A 312 -5.23 -16.44 12.41
N THR A 313 -4.64 -17.56 12.84
CA THR A 313 -5.20 -18.89 12.54
C THR A 313 -6.50 -19.20 13.28
N ASN A 314 -6.70 -18.71 14.52
CA ASN A 314 -7.99 -18.75 15.21
C ASN A 314 -8.60 -17.35 15.39
N GLY A 315 -8.37 -16.46 14.44
CA GLY A 315 -8.93 -15.11 14.42
C GLY A 315 -8.13 -14.07 15.21
N TYR A 316 -8.57 -12.82 15.06
CA TYR A 316 -8.05 -11.64 15.72
C TYR A 316 -9.13 -11.10 16.66
N GLN A 317 -8.80 -10.97 17.95
CA GLN A 317 -9.67 -10.33 18.93
C GLN A 317 -8.98 -9.12 19.54
N SER A 318 -9.71 -8.03 19.69
CA SER A 318 -9.26 -6.84 20.41
C SER A 318 -10.45 -6.28 21.18
N ASP A 319 -10.35 -6.13 22.49
CA ASP A 319 -11.35 -5.45 23.35
C ASP A 319 -10.69 -4.47 24.33
N ALA A 320 -9.41 -4.18 24.10
CA ALA A 320 -8.58 -3.41 25.00
C ALA A 320 -8.91 -1.91 24.93
N ASN A 321 -9.46 -1.39 26.03
CA ASN A 321 -9.38 0.05 26.33
C ASN A 321 -7.99 0.36 26.87
N GLY A 322 -7.36 1.43 26.39
CA GLY A 322 -6.01 1.78 26.83
C GLY A 322 -4.93 0.89 26.23
N SER A 323 -5.08 0.41 25.00
CA SER A 323 -3.98 -0.24 24.26
C SER A 323 -3.72 0.46 22.93
N LEU A 324 -2.53 0.24 22.37
CA LEU A 324 -2.16 0.71 21.05
C LEU A 324 -1.34 -0.37 20.33
N LEU A 325 -1.85 -0.85 19.21
CA LEU A 325 -1.17 -1.79 18.31
C LEU A 325 -0.76 -1.04 17.04
N SER A 326 0.53 -1.01 16.72
CA SER A 326 1.00 -0.30 15.52
C SER A 326 2.31 -0.82 14.95
N ASN A 327 2.56 -0.58 13.67
CA ASN A 327 3.86 -0.75 13.02
C ASN A 327 4.60 0.59 12.79
N GLU A 328 4.09 1.72 13.29
CA GLU A 328 4.71 3.04 13.14
C GLU A 328 5.98 3.20 13.98
N LEU A 329 7.05 3.73 13.39
CA LEU A 329 8.31 3.96 14.07
C LEU A 329 8.47 5.46 14.34
N LYS A 330 8.37 5.84 15.61
CA LYS A 330 8.41 7.24 16.03
C LYS A 330 9.72 7.63 16.68
N ALA A 331 10.03 8.93 16.73
CA ALA A 331 11.11 9.45 17.56
C ALA A 331 10.72 9.43 19.05
N PRO A 332 11.70 9.41 19.97
CA PRO A 332 11.43 9.73 21.36
C PRO A 332 11.14 11.23 21.46
N ASP A 333 10.15 11.62 22.25
CA ASP A 333 9.71 13.02 22.34
C ASP A 333 9.45 13.64 20.97
N GLU A 334 8.49 13.09 20.21
CA GLU A 334 8.13 13.53 18.84
C GLU A 334 8.03 15.06 18.74
N GLN A 335 8.62 15.65 17.70
CA GLN A 335 8.56 17.09 17.51
C GLN A 335 7.16 17.56 17.12
N LEU A 336 6.80 18.77 17.54
CA LEU A 336 5.58 19.42 17.08
C LEU A 336 5.74 19.83 15.60
N ALA A 337 4.92 19.29 14.71
CA ALA A 337 4.95 19.55 13.26
C ALA A 337 4.96 21.03 12.83
N THR A 338 4.44 21.94 13.68
CA THR A 338 4.42 23.39 13.41
C THR A 338 5.64 24.15 13.92
N ALA A 339 6.58 23.44 14.58
CA ALA A 339 7.73 23.99 15.26
C ALA A 339 8.97 23.06 15.17
N PRO A 340 9.38 22.63 13.95
CA PRO A 340 10.57 21.79 13.78
C PRO A 340 11.86 22.50 14.25
N GLY A 341 12.85 21.75 14.71
CA GLY A 341 14.11 22.28 15.24
C GLY A 341 13.98 23.04 16.56
N ARG A 342 12.84 22.94 17.26
CA ARG A 342 12.53 23.62 18.53
C ARG A 342 12.28 22.63 19.66
N THR A 343 12.13 23.16 20.87
CA THR A 343 11.89 22.40 22.12
C THR A 343 10.40 22.10 22.35
N ASN A 344 9.63 21.91 21.27
CA ASN A 344 8.19 21.74 21.34
C ASN A 344 7.84 20.28 21.04
N VAL A 345 7.45 19.53 22.07
CA VAL A 345 6.90 18.17 21.92
C VAL A 345 5.50 18.22 21.29
N ALA A 346 5.20 17.24 20.45
CA ALA A 346 3.85 16.94 20.01
C ALA A 346 2.96 16.51 21.20
N ASN A 347 1.70 16.96 21.22
CA ASN A 347 0.75 16.59 22.28
C ASN A 347 -0.61 16.23 21.65
N PRO A 348 -1.08 14.98 21.81
CA PRO A 348 -0.41 13.83 22.46
C PRO A 348 0.78 13.33 21.63
N GLN A 349 1.68 12.51 22.19
CA GLN A 349 2.61 11.69 21.39
C GLN A 349 1.89 10.44 20.86
N PHE A 350 2.38 9.82 19.78
CA PHE A 350 1.68 8.77 19.04
C PHE A 350 1.49 7.55 19.91
N TRP A 351 2.56 7.15 20.58
CA TRP A 351 2.57 6.02 21.50
C TRP A 351 1.90 6.33 22.86
N ASP A 352 1.39 7.56 23.03
CA ASP A 352 0.56 7.96 24.17
C ASP A 352 -0.93 8.04 23.82
N MET A 353 -1.28 7.83 22.55
CA MET A 353 -2.67 7.73 22.11
C MET A 353 -3.42 6.65 22.88
N ASN A 354 -4.73 6.83 23.00
CA ASN A 354 -5.58 5.95 23.81
C ASN A 354 -5.15 5.83 25.30
N GLY A 355 -4.25 6.71 25.78
CA GLY A 355 -3.81 6.74 27.18
C GLY A 355 -2.73 5.70 27.54
N THR A 356 -2.01 5.16 26.55
CA THR A 356 -1.00 4.11 26.77
C THR A 356 0.33 4.58 27.35
N ASN A 357 0.66 5.87 27.26
CA ASN A 357 1.89 6.47 27.82
C ASN A 357 3.19 5.73 27.44
N CYS A 358 3.28 5.14 26.25
CA CYS A 358 4.43 4.34 25.83
C CYS A 358 5.46 5.12 25.03
N ALA A 359 5.22 6.40 24.75
CA ALA A 359 6.13 7.17 23.92
C ALA A 359 7.54 7.21 24.50
N GLY A 360 8.53 7.17 23.61
CA GLY A 360 9.92 7.19 24.07
C GLY A 360 10.26 8.55 24.64
N HIS A 361 11.19 8.57 25.58
CA HIS A 361 11.67 9.80 26.20
C HIS A 361 13.18 9.75 26.35
N PHE A 362 13.82 10.88 26.09
CA PHE A 362 15.25 11.04 26.27
C PHE A 362 15.61 12.30 27.06
N THR A 363 16.80 12.31 27.65
CA THR A 363 17.35 13.51 28.29
C THR A 363 18.76 13.75 27.81
N VAL A 364 19.15 15.03 27.80
CA VAL A 364 20.50 15.46 27.44
C VAL A 364 21.19 15.96 28.68
N THR A 365 22.40 15.45 28.92
CA THR A 365 23.25 15.89 30.03
C THR A 365 24.65 16.18 29.53
N ASN A 366 25.36 17.07 30.22
CA ASN A 366 26.79 17.25 30.02
C ASN A 366 27.53 16.20 30.86
N SER A 367 28.38 15.39 30.24
CA SER A 367 29.19 14.41 30.97
C SER A 367 30.32 15.08 31.75
N ALA A 368 30.62 14.56 32.94
CA ALA A 368 31.56 15.18 33.88
C ALA A 368 33.00 15.32 33.32
N VAL A 369 33.61 16.44 33.72
CA VAL A 369 34.99 16.89 33.46
C VAL A 369 36.01 15.83 33.90
N GLY A 370 36.91 15.42 32.99
CA GLY A 370 38.13 14.66 33.35
C GLY A 370 38.34 13.29 32.70
N GLN A 371 37.68 12.97 31.60
CA GLN A 371 37.84 11.66 30.94
C GLN A 371 39.04 11.67 29.97
N THR A 372 40.23 11.46 30.52
CA THR A 372 41.46 11.25 29.75
C THR A 372 41.37 9.93 28.99
N VAL A 373 41.36 9.97 27.66
CA VAL A 373 41.49 8.76 26.82
C VAL A 373 42.91 8.21 27.02
N LEU A 374 43.06 7.16 27.83
CA LEU A 374 44.37 6.59 28.23
C LEU A 374 44.88 5.48 27.29
N LEU A 375 44.19 5.17 26.20
CA LEU A 375 44.56 4.06 25.32
C LEU A 375 44.76 4.52 23.87
N LEU A 376 46.04 4.63 23.51
CA LEU A 376 46.62 4.82 22.18
C LEU A 376 46.22 3.69 21.18
N PRO A 377 46.36 3.90 19.85
CA PRO A 377 47.19 4.92 19.23
C PRO A 377 46.44 6.06 18.53
N THR A 378 47.09 7.22 18.63
CA THR A 378 46.92 8.47 17.88
C THR A 378 45.58 9.17 18.04
N CYS A 379 45.56 10.21 18.89
CA CYS A 379 44.75 11.39 18.60
C CYS A 379 45.06 11.79 17.15
N THR A 380 44.06 11.73 16.27
CA THR A 380 44.27 11.96 14.84
C THR A 380 44.04 13.43 14.50
N ASP A 381 44.88 13.93 13.61
CA ASP A 381 44.87 15.31 13.15
C ASP A 381 43.63 15.60 12.28
N LEU A 382 42.53 16.01 12.91
CA LEU A 382 41.75 17.11 12.32
C LEU A 382 42.46 18.47 12.52
N SER A 383 43.63 18.54 13.21
CA SER A 383 44.83 19.27 12.74
C SER A 383 46.06 19.16 13.66
N PRO A 384 47.28 19.38 13.10
CA PRO A 384 48.56 18.86 13.57
C PRO A 384 49.24 19.74 14.62
N VAL A 385 50.11 19.06 15.37
CA VAL A 385 50.99 19.55 16.44
C VAL A 385 50.36 19.42 17.83
N ALA A 386 50.46 18.20 18.37
CA ALA A 386 50.35 17.97 19.80
C ALA A 386 51.48 18.70 20.57
N PRO A 387 51.17 19.21 21.76
CA PRO A 387 51.94 18.78 22.93
C PRO A 387 51.01 18.32 24.07
N ALA A 388 51.58 17.61 25.05
CA ALA A 388 50.91 17.05 26.23
C ALA A 388 49.77 17.93 26.75
N ASN A 389 48.57 17.33 26.95
CA ASN A 389 47.27 17.82 27.52
C ASN A 389 46.06 17.37 26.66
N CYS A 390 45.88 16.06 26.40
CA CYS A 390 44.75 15.59 25.58
C CYS A 390 43.41 15.85 26.30
N HIS A 391 42.64 16.80 25.77
CA HIS A 391 41.31 17.19 26.25
C HIS A 391 40.26 16.66 25.26
N SER A 392 39.32 15.83 25.73
CA SER A 392 38.25 15.20 24.93
C SER A 392 36.92 15.92 25.21
N GLY A 393 36.26 16.47 24.19
CA GLY A 393 35.00 17.18 24.38
C GLY A 393 34.46 17.82 23.12
N VAL A 394 33.36 18.55 23.23
CA VAL A 394 32.76 19.28 22.11
C VAL A 394 33.31 20.71 22.05
N SER A 395 33.56 21.23 20.84
CA SER A 395 34.12 22.57 20.59
C SER A 395 33.18 23.44 19.77
N ASP A 396 32.93 24.67 20.20
CA ASP A 396 32.23 25.72 19.44
C ASP A 396 33.19 26.88 19.14
N THR A 397 33.84 26.81 17.99
CA THR A 397 34.82 27.80 17.53
C THR A 397 34.20 29.16 17.19
N GLN A 398 32.88 29.22 17.02
CA GLN A 398 32.15 30.43 16.62
C GLN A 398 31.33 31.03 17.78
N SER A 399 31.22 30.34 18.92
CA SER A 399 30.51 30.79 20.12
C SER A 399 29.08 31.27 19.84
N ARG A 400 28.34 30.51 19.01
CA ARG A 400 27.09 30.96 18.36
C ARG A 400 25.89 31.01 19.31
N ASN A 401 25.72 29.99 20.15
CA ASN A 401 24.60 29.95 21.10
C ASN A 401 25.00 29.47 22.51
N ASN A 402 26.29 29.18 22.72
CA ASN A 402 26.87 28.60 23.93
C ASN A 402 26.25 27.25 24.35
N LYS A 403 25.05 26.85 23.91
CA LYS A 403 24.42 25.55 24.13
C LYS A 403 24.14 24.87 22.80
N TRP A 404 24.36 23.57 22.76
CA TRP A 404 24.12 22.77 21.56
C TRP A 404 22.69 22.22 21.57
N GLY A 405 22.07 22.18 20.40
CA GLY A 405 20.82 21.47 20.16
C GLY A 405 21.13 20.01 19.89
N VAL A 406 20.29 19.12 20.41
CA VAL A 406 20.39 17.68 20.22
C VAL A 406 19.04 17.16 19.79
N GLU A 407 19.03 16.40 18.70
CA GLU A 407 17.88 15.66 18.21
C GLU A 407 18.24 14.20 18.01
N VAL A 408 17.24 13.35 18.08
CA VAL A 408 17.37 11.91 17.97
C VAL A 408 16.30 11.37 17.03
N THR A 409 16.66 10.43 16.17
CA THR A 409 15.69 9.64 15.39
C THR A 409 15.78 8.17 15.80
N SER A 410 14.64 7.49 15.81
CA SER A 410 14.59 6.04 16.01
C SER A 410 14.91 5.33 14.71
N VAL A 411 15.73 4.28 14.77
CA VAL A 411 16.14 3.50 13.60
C VAL A 411 15.89 2.01 13.84
N ARG A 412 15.43 1.31 12.80
CA ARG A 412 15.34 -0.15 12.77
C ARG A 412 15.62 -0.70 11.37
N TYR A 413 15.81 -2.00 11.28
CA TYR A 413 15.92 -2.72 10.02
C TYR A 413 14.83 -3.79 9.94
N ASP A 414 14.07 -3.77 8.85
CA ASP A 414 13.01 -4.73 8.56
C ASP A 414 13.36 -5.56 7.33
N ARG A 415 13.18 -6.88 7.45
CA ARG A 415 13.45 -7.82 6.37
C ARG A 415 12.16 -8.23 5.68
N PHE A 416 12.20 -8.29 4.35
CA PHE A 416 11.11 -8.82 3.55
C PHE A 416 11.48 -10.22 3.06
N LEU A 417 10.77 -11.24 3.54
CA LEU A 417 11.17 -12.65 3.38
C LEU A 417 10.73 -13.30 2.06
N ASP A 418 9.83 -12.67 1.30
CA ASP A 418 9.39 -13.21 0.01
C ASP A 418 10.49 -13.04 -1.03
N SER A 419 11.08 -14.15 -1.44
CA SER A 419 12.20 -14.18 -2.38
C SER A 419 11.76 -14.13 -3.85
N THR A 420 10.46 -14.12 -4.16
CA THR A 420 9.98 -14.01 -5.55
C THR A 420 10.09 -12.59 -6.10
N ILE A 421 10.13 -11.61 -5.21
CA ILE A 421 10.30 -10.19 -5.54
C ILE A 421 11.77 -9.83 -5.25
N SER A 422 12.51 -9.41 -6.28
CA SER A 422 13.90 -9.01 -6.13
C SER A 422 14.01 -7.80 -5.21
N SER A 423 14.73 -7.94 -4.09
CA SER A 423 14.76 -6.93 -3.03
C SER A 423 16.07 -6.89 -2.27
N ALA A 424 16.62 -5.70 -2.04
CA ALA A 424 17.72 -5.51 -1.09
C ALA A 424 17.28 -5.73 0.37
N CYS A 425 15.98 -5.69 0.67
CA CYS A 425 15.42 -5.93 2.00
C CYS A 425 15.38 -7.42 2.39
N LEU A 426 15.65 -8.35 1.46
CA LEU A 426 15.64 -9.79 1.72
C LEU A 426 16.85 -10.24 2.57
N ALA A 427 18.02 -9.70 2.27
CA ALA A 427 19.27 -10.00 2.97
C ALA A 427 19.34 -9.30 4.33
N ALA A 428 20.12 -9.84 5.27
CA ALA A 428 20.44 -9.13 6.51
C ALA A 428 21.35 -7.92 6.20
N PRO A 429 21.18 -6.77 6.89
CA PRO A 429 20.27 -6.53 8.01
C PRO A 429 18.81 -6.25 7.62
N GLY A 430 18.52 -6.00 6.34
CA GLY A 430 17.19 -5.64 5.82
C GLY A 430 17.16 -4.20 5.31
N CYS A 431 15.96 -3.70 5.02
CA CYS A 431 15.76 -2.30 4.70
C CYS A 431 15.66 -1.47 5.97
N ARG A 432 16.40 -0.37 5.99
CA ARG A 432 16.40 0.57 7.10
C ARG A 432 15.05 1.28 7.20
N ARG A 433 14.72 1.71 8.40
CA ARG A 433 13.67 2.66 8.74
C ARG A 433 14.25 3.67 9.70
N GLU A 434 13.84 4.92 9.58
CA GLU A 434 14.27 6.01 10.43
C GLU A 434 13.11 7.00 10.52
N SER A 435 12.67 7.27 11.75
CA SER A 435 11.57 8.19 12.04
C SER A 435 11.91 9.63 11.68
N ALA A 436 10.88 10.49 11.63
CA ALA A 436 11.06 11.92 11.77
C ALA A 436 11.87 12.30 13.04
N PRO A 437 12.47 13.50 13.11
CA PRO A 437 13.26 13.95 14.26
C PRO A 437 12.45 14.13 15.55
N SER A 438 13.09 13.88 16.69
CA SER A 438 12.56 14.29 18.00
C SER A 438 12.47 15.81 18.12
N GLU A 439 11.79 16.31 19.16
CA GLU A 439 12.01 17.69 19.59
C GLU A 439 13.51 17.93 19.86
N CYS A 440 13.94 19.17 19.67
CA CYS A 440 15.29 19.56 20.02
C CYS A 440 15.41 19.74 21.54
N LYS A 441 16.44 19.12 22.13
CA LYS A 441 16.83 19.36 23.52
C LYS A 441 18.17 20.09 23.59
N LEU A 442 18.23 21.10 24.45
CA LEU A 442 19.47 21.87 24.68
C LEU A 442 20.38 21.15 25.66
N THR A 443 21.70 21.25 25.46
CA THR A 443 22.65 20.92 26.51
C THR A 443 22.42 21.79 27.76
N PRO A 444 22.42 21.20 28.98
CA PRO A 444 22.11 21.94 30.21
C PRO A 444 23.02 23.15 30.45
N ASN A 445 24.32 22.99 30.21
CA ASN A 445 25.33 24.02 30.41
C ASN A 445 25.89 24.52 29.08
N ALA A 446 26.55 25.68 29.17
CA ALA A 446 27.28 26.23 28.06
C ALA A 446 28.49 25.33 27.70
N VAL A 447 28.62 24.94 26.44
CA VAL A 447 29.77 24.25 25.85
C VAL A 447 30.66 25.31 25.22
N VAL A 448 31.57 25.85 26.01
CA VAL A 448 32.53 26.88 25.58
C VAL A 448 33.91 26.23 25.42
N GLY A 449 34.35 26.07 24.18
CA GLY A 449 35.64 25.46 23.85
C GLY A 449 36.06 25.80 22.42
N GLY A 450 37.32 26.19 22.24
CA GLY A 450 37.89 26.49 20.92
C GLY A 450 38.61 25.28 20.31
N LEU A 451 38.96 25.35 19.02
CA LEU A 451 39.56 24.23 18.28
C LEU A 451 40.82 23.63 18.93
N HIS A 452 41.60 24.47 19.62
CA HIS A 452 42.86 24.09 20.27
C HIS A 452 42.76 24.09 21.81
N SER A 453 41.54 24.25 22.35
CA SER A 453 41.22 24.20 23.77
C SER A 453 39.75 23.77 23.94
N PRO A 454 39.42 22.51 23.61
CA PRO A 454 38.05 21.99 23.70
C PRO A 454 37.53 22.07 25.14
N SER A 455 36.21 22.13 25.28
CA SER A 455 35.53 22.40 26.55
C SER A 455 35.73 21.32 27.64
N ASN A 456 36.30 20.15 27.30
CA ASN A 456 36.29 18.92 28.12
C ASN A 456 34.90 18.41 28.49
N ILE A 457 33.88 18.88 27.80
CA ILE A 457 32.49 18.51 28.04
C ILE A 457 32.03 17.61 26.91
N GLY A 458 31.66 16.37 27.26
CA GLY A 458 30.92 15.47 26.37
C GLY A 458 29.41 15.71 26.44
N ILE A 459 28.69 15.22 25.43
CA ILE A 459 27.22 15.22 25.42
C ILE A 459 26.76 13.79 25.68
N SER A 460 25.96 13.59 26.73
CA SER A 460 25.27 12.34 27.03
C SER A 460 23.82 12.42 26.62
N VAL A 461 23.41 11.50 25.77
CA VAL A 461 22.01 11.25 25.40
C VAL A 461 21.56 10.02 26.17
N ASN A 462 20.65 10.22 27.11
CA ASN A 462 20.12 9.17 27.98
C ASN A 462 18.70 8.83 27.57
N ILE A 463 18.49 7.60 27.08
CA ILE A 463 17.15 7.06 26.81
C ILE A 463 16.56 6.60 28.15
N THR A 464 15.53 7.31 28.63
CA THR A 464 14.85 6.97 29.89
C THR A 464 13.63 6.08 29.65
N GLN A 465 13.08 6.12 28.43
CA GLN A 465 12.02 5.23 27.96
C GLN A 465 12.27 4.94 26.48
N ASN A 466 12.39 3.66 26.13
CA ASN A 466 12.67 3.25 24.76
C ASN A 466 11.40 3.36 23.91
N VAL A 467 11.48 3.95 22.73
CA VAL A 467 10.35 3.96 21.79
C VAL A 467 10.04 2.53 21.33
N PRO A 468 8.76 2.14 21.23
CA PRO A 468 8.38 0.88 20.62
C PRO A 468 8.98 0.72 19.21
N GLY A 469 9.66 -0.41 19.00
CA GLY A 469 10.27 -0.77 17.72
C GLY A 469 11.65 -0.17 17.40
N ALA A 470 12.20 0.74 18.22
CA ALA A 470 13.54 1.28 18.01
C ALA A 470 14.63 0.25 18.33
N GLN A 471 15.49 -0.05 17.36
CA GLN A 471 16.67 -0.91 17.51
C GLN A 471 17.96 -0.10 17.71
N TYR A 472 17.98 1.11 17.15
CA TYR A 472 19.06 2.06 17.24
C TYR A 472 18.52 3.48 17.36
N TYR A 473 19.39 4.40 17.75
CA TYR A 473 19.16 5.83 17.71
C TYR A 473 20.26 6.51 16.92
N ASN A 474 19.89 7.34 15.94
CA ASN A 474 20.83 8.29 15.34
C ASN A 474 20.80 9.58 16.15
N VAL A 475 21.97 10.18 16.39
CA VAL A 475 22.10 11.45 17.11
C VAL A 475 22.49 12.55 16.13
N TYR A 476 21.77 13.66 16.20
CA TYR A 476 21.99 14.87 15.43
C TYR A 476 22.30 16.04 16.36
N LEU A 477 23.22 16.90 15.94
CA LEU A 477 23.67 18.04 16.73
C LEU A 477 23.56 19.34 15.93
N ASN A 478 23.17 20.42 16.60
CA ASN A 478 23.21 21.78 16.07
C ASN A 478 24.02 22.70 17.02
N PRO A 479 25.19 23.22 16.59
CA PRO A 479 25.96 24.18 17.40
C PRO A 479 25.23 25.49 17.70
N ALA A 480 24.23 25.85 16.90
CA ALA A 480 23.39 27.03 17.08
C ALA A 480 22.19 26.78 18.01
N GLY A 481 22.10 25.62 18.69
CA GLY A 481 21.02 25.33 19.63
C GLY A 481 19.73 24.86 18.95
N CYS A 482 18.61 25.00 19.65
CA CYS A 482 17.27 24.75 19.10
C CYS A 482 16.73 26.02 18.43
N ASP A 483 17.33 26.43 17.31
CA ASP A 483 17.07 27.69 16.61
C ASP A 483 15.81 27.67 15.72
N GLY A 484 15.15 26.52 15.60
CA GLY A 484 13.98 26.34 14.74
C GLY A 484 14.30 26.20 13.25
N ASN A 485 15.54 25.87 12.89
CA ASN A 485 15.93 25.52 11.53
C ASN A 485 16.49 24.10 11.46
N GLN A 486 15.65 23.16 11.01
CA GLN A 486 15.97 21.73 10.93
C GLN A 486 17.25 21.42 10.14
N GLN A 487 17.54 22.21 9.11
CA GLN A 487 18.73 22.00 8.27
C GLN A 487 20.04 22.30 9.00
N ASN A 488 20.01 22.86 10.20
CA ASN A 488 21.21 23.16 10.98
C ASN A 488 21.69 21.96 11.80
N PHE A 489 20.89 20.90 11.88
CA PHE A 489 21.24 19.67 12.56
C PHE A 489 22.03 18.73 11.66
N GLY A 490 23.16 18.24 12.16
CA GLY A 490 24.01 17.29 11.45
C GLY A 490 24.17 15.98 12.21
N TRP A 491 24.07 14.85 11.49
CA TRP A 491 24.28 13.51 12.03
C TRP A 491 25.72 13.35 12.55
N VAL A 492 25.87 12.79 13.75
CA VAL A 492 27.19 12.54 14.37
C VAL A 492 27.45 11.08 14.70
N GLY A 493 26.41 10.26 14.85
CA GLY A 493 26.60 8.86 15.19
C GLY A 493 25.30 8.06 15.29
N ARG A 494 25.44 6.74 15.31
CA ARG A 494 24.39 5.77 15.59
C ARG A 494 24.78 4.89 16.75
N TYR A 495 23.82 4.60 17.63
CA TYR A 495 24.03 3.81 18.83
C TYR A 495 22.90 2.78 18.99
N ASP A 496 23.21 1.64 19.61
CA ASP A 496 22.20 0.64 19.96
C ASP A 496 21.16 1.23 20.93
N ALA A 497 19.89 0.91 20.68
CA ALA A 497 18.80 1.21 21.60
C ALA A 497 18.90 0.34 22.86
N PRO A 498 18.29 0.76 23.99
CA PRO A 498 18.28 -0.04 25.21
C PRO A 498 17.67 -1.44 24.96
N GLY A 499 18.38 -2.49 25.38
CA GLY A 499 17.95 -3.87 25.15
C GLY A 499 18.29 -4.41 23.75
N PHE A 500 19.16 -3.73 22.99
CA PHE A 500 19.66 -4.20 21.70
C PHE A 500 21.19 -4.21 21.66
N VAL A 501 21.74 -5.14 20.87
CA VAL A 501 23.16 -5.18 20.49
C VAL A 501 23.24 -5.50 19.01
N ASN A 502 23.82 -4.58 18.22
CA ASN A 502 23.84 -4.68 16.76
C ASN A 502 22.45 -5.01 16.18
N GLY A 503 21.42 -4.35 16.72
CA GLY A 503 20.03 -4.49 16.28
C GLY A 503 19.36 -5.83 16.61
N SER A 504 20.06 -6.73 17.31
CA SER A 504 19.46 -7.94 17.87
C SER A 504 18.97 -7.67 19.29
N PRO A 505 17.73 -8.06 19.66
CA PRO A 505 17.22 -7.87 21.00
C PRO A 505 18.00 -8.73 22.00
N VAL A 506 18.38 -8.14 23.14
CA VAL A 506 19.09 -8.80 24.24
C VAL A 506 18.40 -8.53 25.58
N GLY A 507 17.92 -9.59 26.22
CA GLY A 507 17.22 -9.49 27.50
C GLY A 507 15.95 -8.63 27.45
N PRO A 508 15.21 -8.50 28.58
CA PRO A 508 14.25 -7.43 28.75
C PRO A 508 14.98 -6.08 28.88
N TYR A 509 14.30 -4.96 28.59
CA TYR A 509 14.79 -3.63 28.96
C TYR A 509 15.28 -3.65 30.43
N PRO A 510 16.54 -3.30 30.73
CA PRO A 510 16.98 -3.25 32.12
C PRO A 510 16.17 -2.17 32.84
N SER A 511 15.27 -2.61 33.71
CA SER A 511 14.22 -1.77 34.31
C SER A 511 14.79 -0.56 35.06
N GLY A 512 14.35 0.64 34.67
CA GLY A 512 14.30 1.84 35.50
C GLY A 512 15.55 2.73 35.54
N ALA A 513 16.67 2.34 34.93
CA ALA A 513 17.86 3.18 34.86
C ALA A 513 17.98 3.83 33.47
N PRO A 514 18.20 5.16 33.37
CA PRO A 514 18.51 5.80 32.10
C PRO A 514 19.68 5.11 31.40
N TRP A 515 19.49 4.79 30.13
CA TRP A 515 20.53 4.18 29.30
C TRP A 515 21.26 5.24 28.50
N THR A 516 22.52 5.50 28.85
CA THR A 516 23.38 6.40 28.06
C THR A 516 23.78 5.69 26.76
N LEU A 517 23.41 6.25 25.62
CA LEU A 517 23.78 5.71 24.31
C LEU A 517 25.31 5.62 24.20
N GLY A 518 25.80 4.46 23.73
CA GLY A 518 27.23 4.17 23.59
C GLY A 518 27.91 3.53 24.81
N ALA A 519 27.26 3.40 25.97
CA ALA A 519 27.93 2.95 27.21
C ALA A 519 28.30 1.43 27.28
N ALA A 520 27.92 0.60 26.30
CA ALA A 520 27.96 -0.87 26.44
C ALA A 520 28.64 -1.66 25.29
N ALA A 521 29.41 -1.05 24.38
CA ALA A 521 30.07 -1.81 23.30
C ALA A 521 31.46 -2.36 23.75
N PRO A 522 31.67 -3.69 23.82
CA PRO A 522 32.99 -4.27 23.98
C PRO A 522 33.67 -4.33 22.61
N GLY A 523 34.58 -3.40 22.31
CA GLY A 523 35.52 -3.54 21.19
C GLY A 523 35.95 -2.27 20.46
N VAL A 524 35.21 -1.17 20.60
CA VAL A 524 35.56 0.18 20.11
C VAL A 524 35.04 1.16 21.18
N PRO A 525 35.79 2.21 21.58
CA PRO A 525 35.34 3.17 22.59
C PRO A 525 33.89 3.63 22.35
N PRO A 526 33.13 3.87 23.44
CA PRO A 526 33.58 4.64 24.61
C PRO A 526 33.75 3.81 25.89
N VAL A 527 34.95 3.87 26.47
CA VAL A 527 35.18 3.64 27.91
C VAL A 527 34.98 4.97 28.66
N ALA A 528 33.98 5.74 28.26
CA ALA A 528 33.82 7.12 28.66
C ALA A 528 32.32 7.43 28.75
N GLY A 529 31.81 7.81 29.92
CA GLY A 529 30.38 8.04 30.18
C GLY A 529 29.78 9.25 29.45
N ALA A 530 29.92 9.33 28.13
CA ALA A 530 29.37 10.31 27.20
C ALA A 530 28.97 9.60 25.88
N THR A 531 27.85 10.02 25.29
CA THR A 531 27.41 9.51 23.99
C THR A 531 28.26 10.07 22.85
N VAL A 532 28.55 11.38 22.91
CA VAL A 532 29.31 12.10 21.90
C VAL A 532 30.45 12.88 22.56
N TYR A 533 31.65 12.76 21.99
CA TYR A 533 32.86 13.49 22.38
C TYR A 533 33.75 13.70 21.15
N ASP A 534 34.71 14.62 21.23
CA ASP A 534 35.63 14.96 20.12
C ASP A 534 34.92 15.45 18.84
N ILE A 535 33.86 16.25 19.03
CA ILE A 535 33.13 16.90 17.93
C ILE A 535 33.45 18.39 17.90
N ASN A 536 33.69 18.91 16.69
CA ASN A 536 33.95 20.31 16.40
C ASN A 536 32.74 20.90 15.66
N ASP A 537 32.35 22.13 15.99
CA ASP A 537 31.28 22.88 15.32
C ASP A 537 31.53 23.13 13.83
N ARG A 538 32.77 22.99 13.36
CA ARG A 538 33.11 22.98 11.92
C ARG A 538 32.86 21.64 11.23
N LEU A 539 32.74 20.54 12.00
CA LEU A 539 32.31 19.28 11.42
C LEU A 539 30.90 19.49 10.90
N ILE A 540 29.96 19.97 11.72
CA ILE A 540 28.57 20.20 11.33
C ILE A 540 28.44 21.55 10.58
N PRO A 541 28.36 21.55 9.24
CA PRO A 541 28.14 22.78 8.50
C PRO A 541 26.70 23.25 8.72
N ASN A 542 26.48 24.55 8.54
CA ASN A 542 25.18 25.17 8.63
C ASN A 542 24.93 25.91 7.29
N PRO A 543 24.04 25.41 6.41
CA PRO A 543 23.21 24.21 6.58
C PRO A 543 24.01 22.89 6.47
N SER A 544 23.48 21.84 7.08
CA SER A 544 23.99 20.47 7.01
C SER A 544 23.79 19.88 5.62
N THR A 545 24.62 18.89 5.28
CA THR A 545 24.65 18.31 3.94
C THR A 545 23.45 17.39 3.74
N THR A 546 22.74 17.55 2.63
CA THR A 546 21.73 16.58 2.21
C THR A 546 22.38 15.26 1.81
N CYS A 547 21.96 14.16 2.43
CA CYS A 547 22.56 12.84 2.24
C CYS A 547 21.57 11.79 1.77
N PHE A 548 22.09 10.67 1.30
CA PHE A 548 21.28 9.51 0.92
C PHE A 548 20.54 8.94 2.12
N ALA A 549 19.23 8.71 1.96
CA ALA A 549 18.36 8.27 3.04
C ALA A 549 18.82 6.94 3.68
N GLN A 550 19.39 6.02 2.89
CA GLN A 550 19.84 4.72 3.41
C GLN A 550 21.24 4.75 4.05
N THR A 551 22.08 5.75 3.75
CA THR A 551 23.43 5.88 4.33
C THR A 551 23.63 7.26 4.95
N ARG A 552 23.76 7.31 6.27
CA ARG A 552 24.20 8.52 6.96
C ARG A 552 25.74 8.53 7.03
N SER A 553 26.32 9.63 6.61
CA SER A 553 27.69 10.04 6.93
C SER A 553 27.65 11.19 7.93
N ILE A 554 28.80 11.51 8.51
CA ILE A 554 28.95 12.70 9.37
C ILE A 554 28.41 13.93 8.64
N ASN A 555 27.60 14.74 9.35
CA ASN A 555 26.97 15.98 8.91
C ASN A 555 25.76 15.86 7.98
N CYS A 556 25.24 14.66 7.80
CA CYS A 556 23.98 14.52 7.09
C CYS A 556 22.87 15.22 7.84
N ALA A 557 22.07 16.01 7.11
CA ALA A 557 20.81 16.53 7.64
C ALA A 557 19.92 15.36 8.13
N PRO A 558 19.08 15.61 9.15
CA PRO A 558 18.06 14.66 9.58
C PRO A 558 17.04 14.36 8.46
N PRO A 559 16.22 13.30 8.63
CA PRO A 559 15.03 13.07 7.80
C PRO A 559 14.09 14.27 7.77
N ASP A 560 13.13 14.26 6.84
CA ASP A 560 12.06 15.25 6.80
C ASP A 560 11.27 15.33 8.12
N ASP A 561 10.76 16.52 8.39
CA ASP A 561 10.03 16.85 9.61
C ASP A 561 8.65 16.18 9.70
N GLU A 562 8.19 15.94 10.93
CA GLU A 562 6.79 15.64 11.24
C GLU A 562 5.83 16.58 10.51
N VAL A 563 4.84 16.02 9.82
CA VAL A 563 3.85 16.78 9.05
C VAL A 563 2.57 17.01 9.88
N PRO A 564 1.74 18.02 9.57
CA PRO A 564 0.43 18.13 10.21
C PRO A 564 -0.42 16.88 9.95
N ALA A 565 -1.30 16.53 10.89
CA ALA A 565 -2.26 15.44 10.72
C ALA A 565 -3.04 15.61 9.41
N GLN A 566 -2.97 14.62 8.50
CA GLN A 566 -3.78 14.65 7.29
C GLN A 566 -5.26 14.63 7.67
N CYS A 567 -6.02 15.51 7.03
CA CYS A 567 -7.45 15.58 7.21
C CYS A 567 -8.11 14.69 6.16
N PHE A 568 -8.76 13.63 6.60
CA PHE A 568 -9.46 12.71 5.71
C PHE A 568 -10.93 13.12 5.54
N SER A 569 -11.79 12.67 6.46
CA SER A 569 -13.24 12.88 6.41
C SER A 569 -13.74 14.11 7.16
N ASN A 570 -12.93 14.72 8.03
CA ASN A 570 -13.29 15.88 8.84
C ASN A 570 -12.17 16.93 8.83
N CYS A 571 -12.53 18.18 8.52
CA CYS A 571 -11.65 19.34 8.59
C CYS A 571 -12.20 20.42 9.53
N PRO A 572 -11.41 20.94 10.49
CA PRO A 572 -10.05 20.49 10.86
C PRO A 572 -10.07 19.06 11.44
N PRO A 573 -8.93 18.35 11.46
CA PRO A 573 -8.89 17.02 12.06
C PRO A 573 -9.25 17.17 13.55
N PRO A 574 -9.99 16.21 14.14
CA PRO A 574 -10.28 16.23 15.58
C PRO A 574 -9.06 16.56 16.44
N ALA A 575 -9.27 17.34 17.50
CA ALA A 575 -8.20 17.70 18.42
C ALA A 575 -7.51 16.45 18.99
N ASN A 576 -6.20 16.55 19.26
CA ASN A 576 -5.35 15.47 19.76
C ASN A 576 -5.07 14.33 18.75
N LEU A 577 -5.29 14.56 17.45
CA LEU A 577 -4.79 13.69 16.39
C LEU A 577 -3.38 14.11 15.97
N LEU A 578 -2.50 13.13 15.82
CA LEU A 578 -1.14 13.36 15.36
C LEU A 578 -0.99 13.30 13.85
N SER A 579 0.09 13.93 13.41
CA SER A 579 0.77 13.71 12.14
C SER A 579 0.60 12.29 11.64
N GLN A 580 0.17 12.16 10.40
CA GLN A 580 0.27 10.89 9.69
C GLN A 580 1.54 10.96 8.88
N GLU A 581 2.52 10.15 9.26
CA GLU A 581 3.85 10.13 8.66
C GLU A 581 3.86 9.52 7.25
N ASN A 582 2.72 9.07 6.71
CA ASN A 582 2.65 8.58 5.33
C ASN A 582 2.96 9.73 4.35
N ALA A 583 4.25 9.93 4.10
CA ALA A 583 4.73 10.91 3.16
C ALA A 583 4.10 10.62 1.79
N PRO A 584 3.78 11.67 1.00
CA PRO A 584 3.28 11.47 -0.35
C PRO A 584 4.24 10.59 -1.15
N MET A 585 3.69 9.68 -1.96
CA MET A 585 4.47 8.81 -2.84
C MET A 585 5.42 9.66 -3.68
N SER A 586 6.71 9.64 -3.33
CA SER A 586 7.76 10.36 -4.02
C SER A 586 8.75 9.35 -4.60
N LEU A 587 8.95 9.39 -5.92
CA LEU A 587 9.98 8.60 -6.59
C LEU A 587 11.34 9.19 -6.19
N GLN A 588 11.97 8.61 -5.16
CA GLN A 588 13.20 9.14 -4.57
C GLN A 588 14.40 8.87 -5.49
N TYR A 589 14.76 9.84 -6.33
CA TYR A 589 15.99 9.81 -7.14
C TYR A 589 17.07 10.73 -6.55
N PRO A 590 18.36 10.33 -6.53
CA PRO A 590 19.43 11.16 -5.99
C PRO A 590 19.63 12.49 -6.73
N PRO A 591 19.99 13.58 -6.02
CA PRO A 591 20.04 13.74 -4.56
C PRO A 591 18.64 13.98 -3.97
N TYR A 592 18.25 13.17 -2.98
CA TYR A 592 16.96 13.26 -2.28
C TYR A 592 17.22 13.47 -0.78
N THR A 593 16.44 14.32 -0.11
CA THR A 593 16.64 14.70 1.29
C THR A 593 16.43 13.56 2.29
N GLY A 594 15.86 12.45 1.84
CA GLY A 594 15.44 11.38 2.72
C GLY A 594 14.28 11.90 3.53
N GLY A 595 13.07 11.58 3.08
CA GLY A 595 11.91 11.84 3.90
C GLY A 595 11.94 10.98 5.17
N ASP A 596 10.86 11.02 5.92
CA ASP A 596 10.64 10.08 6.99
C ASP A 596 10.65 8.65 6.42
N VAL A 597 11.81 7.99 6.44
CA VAL A 597 11.97 6.64 5.90
C VAL A 597 11.35 5.56 6.82
N ALA A 598 10.53 5.93 7.82
CA ALA A 598 9.81 4.99 8.67
C ALA A 598 8.70 4.25 7.93
N ASN A 599 7.97 4.89 7.03
CA ASN A 599 6.83 4.28 6.31
C ASN A 599 6.79 4.66 4.81
N GLU A 600 7.86 5.26 4.28
CA GLU A 600 8.04 5.53 2.86
C GLU A 600 8.33 4.29 2.00
N ASN A 601 7.98 4.35 0.71
CA ASN A 601 8.35 3.33 -0.26
C ASN A 601 9.84 3.41 -0.61
N TYR A 602 10.58 2.35 -0.31
CA TYR A 602 11.92 2.11 -0.81
C TYR A 602 11.90 1.90 -2.32
N CYS A 603 12.41 2.87 -3.06
CA CYS A 603 12.81 2.71 -4.46
C CYS A 603 14.17 2.00 -4.55
N GLN A 604 14.19 0.81 -5.15
CA GLN A 604 15.43 0.16 -5.58
C GLN A 604 15.79 0.61 -6.99
N ILE A 605 17.03 1.06 -7.21
CA ILE A 605 17.51 1.41 -8.56
C ILE A 605 17.46 0.15 -9.42
N SER A 606 16.77 0.23 -10.55
CA SER A 606 16.67 -0.83 -11.55
C SER A 606 18.06 -1.37 -11.92
N PRO A 607 18.25 -2.70 -12.01
CA PRO A 607 19.55 -3.29 -12.33
C PRO A 607 20.12 -2.70 -13.62
N ASN A 608 21.39 -2.29 -13.67
CA ASN A 608 22.00 -1.76 -14.90
C ASN A 608 22.17 -2.86 -15.97
N PRO A 609 21.62 -2.70 -17.20
CA PRO A 609 20.88 -1.53 -17.69
C PRO A 609 19.41 -1.57 -17.24
N GLY A 610 19.06 -0.58 -16.43
CA GLY A 610 17.73 -0.38 -15.88
C GLY A 610 17.12 0.87 -16.49
N ASN A 611 15.80 1.02 -16.45
CA ASN A 611 15.12 2.16 -17.06
C ASN A 611 15.50 3.46 -16.31
N PRO A 612 16.30 4.38 -16.90
CA PRO A 612 16.71 5.60 -16.22
C PRO A 612 15.56 6.61 -16.06
N ILE A 613 14.44 6.41 -16.75
CA ILE A 613 13.21 7.22 -16.65
C ILE A 613 12.26 6.64 -15.57
N ALA A 614 12.33 5.33 -15.30
CA ALA A 614 11.55 4.65 -14.27
C ALA A 614 12.46 3.76 -13.40
N PRO A 615 13.35 4.37 -12.60
CA PRO A 615 14.38 3.64 -11.87
C PRO A 615 13.80 2.68 -10.82
N CYS A 616 12.55 2.86 -10.38
CA CYS A 616 11.89 2.02 -9.38
C CYS A 616 11.01 0.89 -9.96
N GLN A 617 11.01 0.70 -11.29
CA GLN A 617 10.07 -0.18 -11.99
C GLN A 617 10.21 -1.68 -11.61
N SER A 618 11.32 -2.09 -10.99
CA SER A 618 11.62 -3.51 -10.73
C SER A 618 11.34 -4.00 -9.30
N ALA A 619 11.13 -3.10 -8.31
CA ALA A 619 10.65 -3.43 -6.96
C ALA A 619 10.54 -2.17 -6.10
N LEU A 620 9.31 -1.82 -5.72
CA LEU A 620 9.01 -0.87 -4.64
C LEU A 620 8.66 -1.69 -3.40
N ILE A 621 9.24 -1.34 -2.25
CA ILE A 621 8.96 -2.00 -0.98
C ILE A 621 8.70 -0.94 0.06
N THR A 622 7.66 -1.09 0.86
CA THR A 622 7.39 -0.23 2.01
C THR A 622 7.95 -0.92 3.25
N PRO A 623 9.10 -0.50 3.82
CA PRO A 623 9.63 -1.15 5.00
C PRO A 623 8.68 -1.01 6.18
N GLY A 624 8.63 -2.04 7.02
CA GLY A 624 7.75 -2.07 8.19
C GLY A 624 6.28 -2.34 7.86
N ALA A 625 5.88 -2.35 6.59
CA ALA A 625 4.51 -2.67 6.21
C ALA A 625 4.10 -4.07 6.69
N VAL A 626 2.83 -4.19 7.01
CA VAL A 626 2.22 -5.44 7.50
C VAL A 626 1.04 -5.86 6.65
N GLN A 627 0.77 -7.17 6.61
CA GLN A 627 -0.46 -7.72 6.08
C GLN A 627 -1.06 -8.67 7.10
N PHE A 628 -2.33 -8.45 7.44
CA PHE A 628 -3.13 -9.35 8.26
C PHE A 628 -3.80 -10.37 7.35
N TYR A 629 -3.45 -11.64 7.53
CA TYR A 629 -3.98 -12.74 6.75
C TYR A 629 -4.92 -13.60 7.59
N PHE A 630 -6.15 -13.74 7.10
CA PHE A 630 -7.22 -14.50 7.73
C PHE A 630 -7.51 -15.77 6.91
N PRO A 631 -6.94 -16.94 7.26
CA PRO A 631 -7.26 -18.21 6.60
C PRO A 631 -8.74 -18.57 6.75
N ASN A 632 -9.24 -19.50 5.92
CA ASN A 632 -10.63 -19.92 5.97
C ASN A 632 -11.08 -20.34 7.38
N GLY A 633 -12.17 -19.75 7.87
CA GLY A 633 -12.72 -19.99 9.20
C GLY A 633 -12.20 -19.04 10.29
N SER A 634 -11.25 -18.16 9.98
CA SER A 634 -10.77 -17.12 10.90
C SER A 634 -11.44 -15.77 10.64
N CYS A 635 -11.62 -15.01 11.72
CA CYS A 635 -12.42 -13.79 11.73
C CYS A 635 -11.68 -12.65 12.41
N MET A 636 -12.03 -11.43 12.07
CA MET A 636 -11.61 -10.24 12.77
C MET A 636 -12.74 -9.72 13.66
N ASP A 637 -12.44 -9.56 14.93
CA ASP A 637 -13.33 -8.98 15.92
C ASP A 637 -12.60 -7.91 16.75
N GLN A 638 -12.66 -6.67 16.28
CA GLN A 638 -12.17 -5.52 17.02
C GLN A 638 -13.35 -4.83 17.72
N ASN A 639 -13.46 -5.07 19.01
CA ASN A 639 -14.44 -4.51 19.93
C ASN A 639 -13.83 -3.39 20.78
N SER A 640 -14.69 -2.55 21.35
CA SER A 640 -14.30 -1.37 22.13
C SER A 640 -13.49 -0.34 21.32
N GLN A 641 -13.12 0.81 21.90
CA GLN A 641 -12.32 1.85 21.24
C GLN A 641 -10.84 1.41 21.00
N GLY A 642 -10.60 0.15 20.65
CA GLY A 642 -9.26 -0.42 20.46
C GLY A 642 -8.46 0.35 19.41
N ALA A 643 -7.28 0.83 19.79
CA ALA A 643 -6.42 1.61 18.90
C ALA A 643 -5.48 0.68 18.15
N THR A 644 -5.80 0.42 16.88
CA THR A 644 -4.90 -0.25 15.94
C THR A 644 -4.56 0.75 14.86
N TYR A 645 -3.28 1.10 14.70
CA TYR A 645 -2.80 1.98 13.65
C TYR A 645 -1.79 1.22 12.81
N VAL A 646 -2.17 0.76 11.62
CA VAL A 646 -1.27 -0.04 10.78
C VAL A 646 -1.29 0.38 9.32
N TYR A 647 -0.15 0.22 8.65
CA TYR A 647 -0.02 0.43 7.21
C TYR A 647 0.44 -0.84 6.46
N GLY A 648 -0.19 -1.08 5.31
CA GLY A 648 0.24 -2.02 4.29
C GLY A 648 1.36 -1.45 3.42
N GLY A 649 1.75 -2.18 2.38
CA GLY A 649 2.84 -1.74 1.50
C GLY A 649 2.75 -2.35 0.11
N GLU A 650 3.51 -1.80 -0.82
CA GLU A 650 3.50 -2.21 -2.23
C GLU A 650 3.78 -3.71 -2.41
N GLN A 651 4.70 -4.26 -1.59
CA GLN A 651 5.05 -5.68 -1.65
C GLN A 651 3.89 -6.64 -1.28
N TYR A 652 2.82 -6.10 -0.70
CA TYR A 652 1.58 -6.81 -0.38
C TYR A 652 0.40 -6.30 -1.23
N ASN A 653 0.68 -5.64 -2.37
CA ASN A 653 -0.29 -4.94 -3.21
C ASN A 653 -1.11 -3.90 -2.44
N TRP A 654 -0.53 -3.26 -1.41
CA TRP A 654 -1.23 -2.41 -0.46
C TRP A 654 -2.40 -3.08 0.29
N ILE A 655 -2.53 -4.41 0.25
CA ILE A 655 -3.57 -5.13 0.98
C ILE A 655 -3.12 -5.32 2.42
N VAL A 656 -3.71 -4.54 3.33
CA VAL A 656 -3.43 -4.58 4.78
C VAL A 656 -4.23 -5.67 5.49
N ILE A 657 -5.43 -5.99 5.00
CA ILE A 657 -6.25 -7.11 5.50
C ILE A 657 -6.65 -7.97 4.30
N TYR A 658 -6.32 -9.26 4.37
CA TYR A 658 -6.63 -10.25 3.33
C TYR A 658 -7.36 -11.46 3.90
N ALA A 659 -8.42 -11.90 3.24
CA ALA A 659 -9.01 -13.24 3.43
C ALA A 659 -9.34 -13.86 2.06
N PRO A 660 -9.18 -15.19 1.88
CA PRO A 660 -9.57 -15.85 0.64
C PRO A 660 -11.10 -15.85 0.47
N ALA A 661 -11.59 -15.92 -0.77
CA ALA A 661 -13.03 -15.95 -1.09
C ALA A 661 -13.80 -17.12 -0.47
N SER A 662 -13.10 -18.19 -0.06
CA SER A 662 -13.70 -19.32 0.67
C SER A 662 -13.98 -19.03 2.14
N ASN A 663 -13.46 -17.93 2.69
CA ASN A 663 -13.69 -17.51 4.05
C ASN A 663 -14.99 -16.69 4.13
N ASN A 664 -15.98 -17.23 4.85
CA ASN A 664 -17.31 -16.64 4.93
C ASN A 664 -17.62 -16.08 6.33
N CYS A 665 -16.59 -15.68 7.08
CA CYS A 665 -16.80 -15.14 8.41
C CYS A 665 -17.43 -13.73 8.39
N SER A 666 -18.17 -13.41 9.45
CA SER A 666 -18.64 -12.05 9.73
C SER A 666 -17.62 -11.31 10.60
N ASN A 667 -17.08 -10.22 10.10
CA ASN A 667 -16.09 -9.39 10.76
C ASN A 667 -16.72 -8.15 11.40
N SER A 668 -16.13 -7.70 12.50
CA SER A 668 -16.49 -6.48 13.20
C SER A 668 -15.26 -5.60 13.39
N MET A 669 -15.39 -4.32 13.04
CA MET A 669 -14.41 -3.28 13.35
C MET A 669 -15.10 -2.13 14.05
N ASN A 670 -14.89 -2.02 15.36
CA ASN A 670 -15.25 -0.87 16.15
C ASN A 670 -14.02 0.03 16.32
N GLY A 671 -14.03 1.21 15.72
CA GLY A 671 -12.90 2.14 15.69
C GLY A 671 -13.02 3.28 16.70
N GLY A 672 -11.94 3.59 17.42
CA GLY A 672 -11.78 4.81 18.21
C GLY A 672 -11.08 5.94 17.42
N ALA A 673 -10.72 7.05 18.09
CA ALA A 673 -9.96 8.14 17.46
C ALA A 673 -8.56 7.72 16.99
N SER A 674 -8.04 6.62 17.53
CA SER A 674 -6.69 6.12 17.30
C SER A 674 -6.67 4.81 16.47
N THR A 675 -7.79 4.45 15.83
CA THR A 675 -7.86 3.31 14.91
C THR A 675 -7.67 3.78 13.47
N GLN A 676 -6.75 3.16 12.75
CA GLN A 676 -6.50 3.41 11.33
C GLN A 676 -5.87 2.19 10.65
N TYR A 677 -6.46 1.77 9.52
CA TYR A 677 -5.85 0.81 8.59
C TYR A 677 -5.55 1.54 7.29
N ILE A 678 -4.27 1.71 6.97
CA ILE A 678 -3.78 2.28 5.71
C ILE A 678 -3.54 1.13 4.74
N GLY A 679 -4.27 1.13 3.64
CA GLY A 679 -4.27 0.08 2.64
C GLY A 679 -5.66 -0.47 2.36
N THR A 680 -5.70 -1.56 1.61
CA THR A 680 -6.93 -2.22 1.17
C THR A 680 -7.33 -3.37 2.09
N ILE A 681 -8.62 -3.43 2.41
CA ILE A 681 -9.28 -4.60 2.98
C ILE A 681 -9.84 -5.41 1.81
N TYR A 682 -9.29 -6.60 1.57
CA TYR A 682 -9.74 -7.50 0.53
C TYR A 682 -10.20 -8.83 1.14
N THR A 683 -11.51 -9.00 1.23
CA THR A 683 -12.17 -10.14 1.87
C THR A 683 -13.45 -10.51 1.12
N PRO A 684 -13.34 -11.00 -0.14
CA PRO A 684 -14.48 -11.12 -1.07
C PRO A 684 -15.60 -12.07 -0.61
N GLY A 685 -15.33 -12.98 0.33
CA GLY A 685 -16.32 -13.90 0.91
C GLY A 685 -16.92 -13.46 2.24
N GLN A 686 -16.43 -12.38 2.86
CA GLN A 686 -16.75 -12.02 4.24
C GLN A 686 -17.71 -10.83 4.35
N ASP A 687 -18.51 -10.82 5.40
CA ASP A 687 -19.39 -9.71 5.77
C ASP A 687 -18.66 -8.77 6.73
N TRP A 688 -18.80 -7.46 6.54
CA TRP A 688 -18.18 -6.46 7.42
C TRP A 688 -19.20 -5.57 8.10
N THR A 689 -19.07 -5.43 9.42
CA THR A 689 -19.68 -4.34 10.18
C THR A 689 -18.57 -3.41 10.67
N ILE A 690 -18.51 -2.22 10.07
CA ILE A 690 -17.56 -1.16 10.45
C ILE A 690 -18.35 -0.11 11.23
N ASN A 691 -18.09 -0.05 12.52
CA ASN A 691 -18.61 0.99 13.39
C ASN A 691 -17.47 1.95 13.73
N GLY A 692 -17.60 3.23 13.39
CA GLY A 692 -16.57 4.21 13.73
C GLY A 692 -16.97 5.14 14.87
N GLY A 693 -15.94 5.63 15.58
CA GLY A 693 -15.98 6.75 16.51
C GLY A 693 -15.59 8.07 15.83
N ASN A 694 -14.77 8.89 16.50
CA ASN A 694 -14.42 10.27 16.07
C ASN A 694 -13.51 10.37 14.82
N ARG A 695 -13.09 9.25 14.22
CA ARG A 695 -12.18 9.22 13.06
C ARG A 695 -12.60 8.14 12.06
N SER A 696 -12.32 8.38 10.77
CA SER A 696 -12.36 7.34 9.73
C SER A 696 -11.34 6.23 10.05
N PRO A 697 -11.79 4.98 10.31
CA PRO A 697 -10.86 3.90 10.64
C PRO A 697 -10.11 3.35 9.42
N LEU A 698 -10.42 3.81 8.20
CA LEU A 698 -9.95 3.22 6.94
C LEU A 698 -9.41 4.29 5.98
N ALA A 699 -8.16 4.11 5.54
CA ALA A 699 -7.49 4.92 4.54
C ALA A 699 -7.02 4.00 3.39
N GLY A 700 -7.87 3.83 2.37
CA GLY A 700 -7.66 2.93 1.23
C GLY A 700 -8.99 2.43 0.66
N GLN A 701 -9.05 1.15 0.30
CA GLN A 701 -10.22 0.52 -0.33
C GLN A 701 -10.79 -0.62 0.52
N VAL A 702 -12.09 -0.86 0.41
CA VAL A 702 -12.75 -2.02 1.00
C VAL A 702 -13.43 -2.84 -0.10
N ILE A 703 -13.08 -4.13 -0.22
CA ILE A 703 -13.75 -5.11 -1.08
C ILE A 703 -14.21 -6.27 -0.19
N ALA A 704 -15.53 -6.41 -0.06
CA ALA A 704 -16.16 -7.39 0.82
C ALA A 704 -17.37 -8.07 0.14
N TYR A 705 -17.90 -9.13 0.76
CA TYR A 705 -19.16 -9.73 0.29
C TYR A 705 -20.35 -8.80 0.57
N THR A 706 -20.49 -8.37 1.83
CA THR A 706 -21.39 -7.28 2.23
C THR A 706 -20.66 -6.33 3.18
N ALA A 707 -21.09 -5.08 3.22
CA ALA A 707 -20.53 -4.07 4.10
C ALA A 707 -21.61 -3.20 4.72
N LYS A 708 -21.55 -3.07 6.04
CA LYS A 708 -22.31 -2.10 6.82
C LYS A 708 -21.35 -1.14 7.47
N VAL A 709 -21.40 0.12 7.05
CA VAL A 709 -20.69 1.22 7.71
C VAL A 709 -21.72 2.05 8.48
N ALA A 710 -21.57 2.06 9.80
CA ALA A 710 -22.44 2.82 10.68
C ALA A 710 -21.65 3.57 11.75
N GLY A 711 -22.23 4.63 12.32
CA GLY A 711 -21.51 5.48 13.26
C GLY A 711 -22.41 6.27 14.20
N SER A 712 -21.94 6.46 15.43
CA SER A 712 -22.47 7.45 16.37
C SER A 712 -21.71 8.78 16.34
N ALA A 713 -20.58 8.81 15.63
CA ALA A 713 -19.70 9.95 15.37
C ALA A 713 -19.23 9.91 13.89
N ALA A 714 -18.31 10.79 13.50
CA ALA A 714 -17.93 10.93 12.10
C ALA A 714 -17.02 9.78 11.61
N VAL A 715 -17.62 8.84 10.89
CA VAL A 715 -16.98 7.66 10.28
C VAL A 715 -16.69 7.95 8.81
N GLY A 716 -15.75 7.25 8.19
CA GLY A 716 -15.53 7.36 6.76
C GLY A 716 -14.73 6.23 6.14
N ILE A 717 -14.60 6.32 4.82
CA ILE A 717 -13.62 5.61 4.00
C ILE A 717 -12.94 6.69 3.16
N ASP A 718 -11.63 6.78 3.24
CA ASP A 718 -10.85 7.68 2.41
C ASP A 718 -10.08 6.89 1.36
N PHE A 719 -10.57 6.92 0.12
CA PHE A 719 -9.87 6.27 -0.97
C PHE A 719 -8.67 7.09 -1.43
N ASN A 720 -7.49 6.55 -1.18
CA ASN A 720 -6.26 7.00 -1.80
C ASN A 720 -5.77 5.94 -2.79
N PRO A 721 -5.75 6.24 -4.11
CA PRO A 721 -5.30 5.29 -5.12
C PRO A 721 -3.82 4.90 -4.96
N ASN A 722 -3.00 5.69 -4.24
CA ASN A 722 -1.62 5.35 -3.95
C ASN A 722 -1.49 4.25 -2.88
N TYR A 723 -2.56 3.94 -2.14
CA TYR A 723 -2.61 2.92 -1.09
C TYR A 723 -3.63 1.81 -1.43
N ALA A 724 -3.85 1.56 -2.72
CA ALA A 724 -4.72 0.51 -3.22
C ALA A 724 -3.98 -0.38 -4.23
N PRO A 725 -4.34 -1.68 -4.34
CA PRO A 725 -3.82 -2.53 -5.39
C PRO A 725 -4.07 -1.90 -6.76
N ALA A 726 -3.10 -2.06 -7.66
CA ALA A 726 -3.37 -1.84 -9.06
C ALA A 726 -4.57 -2.73 -9.47
N PRO A 727 -5.58 -2.18 -10.17
CA PRO A 727 -6.63 -3.00 -10.74
C PRO A 727 -6.05 -4.10 -11.63
N PRO A 728 -6.73 -5.25 -11.70
CA PRO A 728 -6.30 -6.33 -12.57
C PRO A 728 -6.21 -5.85 -14.02
N ALA A 729 -5.11 -6.21 -14.70
CA ALA A 729 -4.94 -6.00 -16.14
C ALA A 729 -6.08 -6.67 -16.93
N ALA A 730 -6.19 -6.33 -18.22
CA ALA A 730 -7.22 -6.88 -19.10
C ALA A 730 -7.37 -8.41 -18.94
N ARG A 731 -8.59 -8.87 -18.64
CA ARG A 731 -8.88 -10.28 -18.37
C ARG A 731 -9.99 -10.79 -19.28
N LEU A 732 -9.85 -12.03 -19.74
CA LEU A 732 -10.92 -12.76 -20.41
C LEU A 732 -12.00 -13.15 -19.40
N ILE A 733 -13.24 -12.90 -19.76
CA ILE A 733 -14.43 -13.39 -19.06
C ILE A 733 -15.18 -14.34 -20.01
N ASN A 734 -15.44 -15.55 -19.53
CA ASN A 734 -16.13 -16.60 -20.28
C ASN A 734 -17.62 -16.59 -20.03
#